data_AF-A0A849ZIG7-F1
#
_entry.id   AF-A0A849ZIG7-F1
#
_cell.length_a   1.000
_cell.length_b   1.000
_cell.length_c   1.000
_cell.angle_alpha   90.00
_cell.angle_beta   90.00
_cell.angle_gamma   90.00
#
_symmetry.space_group_name_H-M   'P 1'
#
loop_
_entity.id
_entity.type
_entity.pdbx_description
1 polymer ?
#
loop_
_entity_poly.entity_id
_entity_poly.type
_entity_poly.pdbx_seq_one_letter_code
_entity_poly.pdbx_strand_id
1 'polypeptide(L)'
;MSRSLSGLILSGALIAAVSPSAWAASATVSLAAGPPRGFAREDFNTIGTSATASLPSGWQFNTGASPAWDVGQTTATTHAAGTTGTGVFAGGSAAGVYNCANSVTGTSTERAPGFLTDGVTTGPRHLILGLTNNTGATLSTVTVQWRYEKYRSGTRAVDWTFFVSTDGSTWTAVPAGNFSFASDANNTTVYNPPQQFQRLVTIDGLSVANGANLYVRWTYQGVGGDDNAQALAVDNVIVSAGAFYARDDANDAAYGDWNDGDSGGTGWGGAWSLSPNPDTGNGGFFRANSVNNNSGGDTNLDADISTPNLSSPFEPTMALGFYNNGGTTTSAIRDFPFAMRVGDQFRLQLDNGNIAAGNSVGFGLRNAANQNLFEFYFTGGGSSYRISDSAGVADMSGSPAFTNQGLDIVFTLTGASTYHIRVLRLSSITIFTQSGTLITPGSGTQEITRMRVFNSLAGSGALADAFINTPALLDPIPPTVTGVSVVDGTTVDVTFSEAMGSGVTTPGNYTLSGTGQGTLAANPSSAVLQSGNTYRLTWAAGEMVDGGDITVTASTGVHDFAGSSIGSPNSGTHAGGGIGVLPAVSAITRQTPAGPLTNAASVTLRVLFSEDVQGGSVGVGDFTVASSGVTGASVTGVSVVDGDEADVTVSTGSGDGTVGLEVLAAATILDLAGNDLNAAFNSGESYTIDKTPPVVASFDPFELANSPAMADVTFTEANGMGAGVTTASNYTLSGSTGTLAANPDSAVLQGGTTYRLTWNTGEAPYNGTVMITVGTGVQDAATNAIVSGSGDTGSGSAVPAELSVFSAD
;
A
#
# COMPACT_ATOMS: atom_id res chain seq x y z
N MET A 1 -12.47 46.19 -53.73
CA MET A 1 -11.80 47.25 -54.53
C MET A 1 -11.34 48.36 -53.60
N SER A 2 -10.04 48.70 -53.65
CA SER A 2 -9.35 49.93 -53.16
C SER A 2 -9.34 50.23 -51.64
N ARG A 3 -8.25 49.91 -50.91
CA ARG A 3 -7.08 50.76 -50.50
C ARG A 3 -7.40 51.80 -49.41
N SER A 4 -6.71 51.82 -48.26
CA SER A 4 -5.36 52.42 -48.14
C SER A 4 -4.60 51.97 -46.88
N LEU A 5 -3.28 51.83 -47.04
CA LEU A 5 -2.24 51.64 -46.04
C LEU A 5 -1.82 53.01 -45.49
N SER A 6 -1.60 53.15 -44.18
CA SER A 6 -0.79 54.22 -43.58
C SER A 6 -0.12 53.68 -42.32
N GLY A 7 1.22 53.67 -42.33
CA GLY A 7 2.06 53.21 -41.24
C GLY A 7 2.20 54.23 -40.11
N LEU A 8 2.58 53.74 -38.93
CA LEU A 8 3.13 54.56 -37.86
C LEU A 8 4.39 53.85 -37.34
N ILE A 9 5.53 54.48 -37.58
CA ILE A 9 6.84 54.14 -37.02
C ILE A 9 6.86 54.69 -35.59
N LEU A 10 7.11 53.83 -34.59
CA LEU A 10 7.46 54.26 -33.24
C LEU A 10 8.84 53.71 -32.88
N SER A 11 9.83 54.58 -32.92
CA SER A 11 11.18 54.39 -32.41
C SER A 11 11.15 54.43 -30.87
N GLY A 12 11.41 53.29 -30.23
CA GLY A 12 11.63 53.15 -28.79
C GLY A 12 13.06 52.65 -28.53
N ALA A 13 13.79 53.37 -27.68
CA ALA A 13 15.19 53.15 -27.36
C ALA A 13 15.48 51.75 -26.79
N LEU A 14 16.48 51.07 -27.37
CA LEU A 14 17.06 49.83 -26.86
C LEU A 14 17.90 50.13 -25.62
N ILE A 15 17.29 50.05 -24.43
CA ILE A 15 18.03 49.83 -23.19
C ILE A 15 18.41 48.34 -23.19
N ALA A 16 19.69 48.06 -23.45
CA ALA A 16 20.26 46.73 -23.31
C ALA A 16 20.29 46.35 -21.83
N ALA A 17 19.18 45.80 -21.33
CA ALA A 17 19.23 44.94 -20.15
C ALA A 17 19.97 43.67 -20.57
N VAL A 18 21.22 43.55 -20.15
CA VAL A 18 21.98 42.31 -20.22
C VAL A 18 21.21 41.30 -19.38
N SER A 19 20.43 40.45 -20.03
CA SER A 19 19.86 39.26 -19.40
C SER A 19 21.05 38.37 -19.01
N PRO A 20 21.11 37.80 -17.81
CA PRO A 20 21.98 36.66 -17.61
C PRO A 20 21.53 35.62 -18.62
N SER A 21 22.45 35.20 -19.49
CA SER A 21 22.25 34.10 -20.42
C SER A 21 21.67 32.93 -19.62
N ALA A 22 20.40 32.61 -19.85
CA ALA A 22 19.84 31.35 -19.37
C ALA A 22 20.64 30.25 -20.06
N TRP A 23 21.63 29.71 -19.34
CA TRP A 23 22.33 28.50 -19.77
C TRP A 23 21.27 27.42 -19.90
N ALA A 24 21.14 26.85 -21.09
CA ALA A 24 20.20 25.77 -21.33
C ALA A 24 20.53 24.62 -20.38
N ALA A 25 19.58 24.26 -19.51
CA ALA A 25 19.71 23.07 -18.67
C ALA A 25 19.97 21.85 -19.56
N SER A 26 20.95 21.01 -19.19
CA SER A 26 21.15 19.72 -19.85
C SER A 26 19.87 18.88 -19.66
N ALA A 27 19.38 18.20 -20.70
CA ALA A 27 18.21 17.34 -20.59
C ALA A 27 18.58 16.02 -19.91
N THR A 28 17.78 15.51 -18.99
CA THR A 28 18.03 14.23 -18.29
C THR A 28 18.00 13.01 -19.23
N VAL A 29 18.71 11.94 -18.86
CA VAL A 29 18.67 10.63 -19.55
C VAL A 29 17.47 9.82 -19.08
N SER A 30 16.71 9.25 -20.00
CA SER A 30 15.56 8.40 -19.65
C SER A 30 15.99 6.99 -19.20
N LEU A 31 15.54 6.54 -18.03
CA LEU A 31 15.49 5.12 -17.66
C LEU A 31 14.26 4.49 -18.31
N ALA A 32 14.47 3.64 -19.33
CA ALA A 32 13.42 3.27 -20.29
C ALA A 32 12.24 2.47 -19.70
N ALA A 33 11.04 2.67 -20.28
CA ALA A 33 9.81 1.90 -20.02
C ALA A 33 9.77 0.55 -20.78
N GLY A 34 10.51 0.47 -21.89
CA GLY A 34 10.56 -0.70 -22.77
C GLY A 34 11.75 -1.59 -22.46
N PRO A 35 11.71 -2.88 -22.79
CA PRO A 35 12.80 -3.81 -22.53
C PRO A 35 14.10 -3.38 -23.25
N PRO A 36 15.25 -3.28 -22.55
CA PRO A 36 15.42 -3.41 -21.10
C PRO A 36 14.77 -2.27 -20.33
N ARG A 37 13.82 -2.61 -19.46
CA ARG A 37 13.25 -1.62 -18.55
C ARG A 37 14.35 -1.13 -17.61
N GLY A 38 14.40 0.19 -17.40
CA GLY A 38 15.20 0.77 -16.33
C GLY A 38 16.71 0.81 -16.55
N PHE A 39 17.18 0.73 -17.78
CA PHE A 39 18.61 0.73 -18.09
C PHE A 39 19.06 2.04 -18.76
N ALA A 40 20.23 2.56 -18.35
CA ALA A 40 20.96 3.60 -19.06
C ALA A 40 22.46 3.29 -19.04
N ARG A 41 23.18 3.62 -20.13
CA ARG A 41 24.64 3.46 -20.23
C ARG A 41 25.25 4.65 -20.97
N GLU A 42 26.43 5.05 -20.54
CA GLU A 42 27.30 6.02 -21.21
C GLU A 42 28.76 5.59 -21.07
N ASP A 43 29.51 5.64 -22.17
CA ASP A 43 30.95 5.39 -22.21
C ASP A 43 31.74 6.53 -22.85
N PHE A 44 31.08 7.65 -23.14
CA PHE A 44 31.65 8.91 -23.58
C PHE A 44 32.46 8.86 -24.89
N ASN A 45 32.61 7.71 -25.53
CA ASN A 45 33.36 7.52 -26.78
C ASN A 45 32.84 8.38 -27.93
N THR A 46 31.57 8.81 -27.84
CA THR A 46 30.92 9.68 -28.84
C THR A 46 31.25 11.17 -28.71
N ILE A 47 31.88 11.63 -27.62
CA ILE A 47 32.20 13.06 -27.44
C ILE A 47 33.29 13.55 -28.41
N GLY A 48 33.98 12.62 -29.08
CA GLY A 48 34.99 12.91 -30.10
C GLY A 48 36.28 13.46 -29.52
N THR A 49 37.12 14.07 -30.37
CA THR A 49 38.52 14.41 -30.03
C THR A 49 38.73 15.88 -29.66
N SER A 50 37.67 16.68 -29.59
CA SER A 50 37.75 18.13 -29.39
C SER A 50 38.13 18.49 -27.95
N ALA A 51 38.93 19.55 -27.78
CA ALA A 51 39.20 20.15 -26.48
C ALA A 51 37.95 20.79 -25.85
N THR A 52 36.98 21.20 -26.70
CA THR A 52 35.69 21.74 -26.28
C THR A 52 34.55 20.77 -26.67
N ALA A 53 34.76 19.48 -26.41
CA ALA A 53 33.78 18.44 -26.71
C ALA A 53 32.55 18.63 -25.83
N SER A 54 31.35 18.57 -26.43
CA SER A 54 30.11 18.55 -25.68
C SER A 54 29.93 17.19 -25.02
N LEU A 55 29.50 17.18 -23.77
CA LEU A 55 29.08 15.97 -23.09
C LEU A 55 27.76 15.45 -23.68
N PRO A 56 27.49 14.14 -23.55
CA PRO A 56 26.22 13.55 -23.93
C PRO A 56 25.07 14.16 -23.14
N SER A 57 23.84 14.02 -23.64
CA SER A 57 22.64 14.51 -22.93
C SER A 57 22.59 13.94 -21.52
N GLY A 58 22.23 14.78 -20.56
CA GLY A 58 22.06 14.39 -19.15
C GLY A 58 23.34 14.36 -18.36
N TRP A 59 24.45 14.76 -18.97
CA TRP A 59 25.72 14.95 -18.31
C TRP A 59 26.10 16.42 -18.23
N GLN A 60 26.74 16.80 -17.12
CA GLN A 60 27.31 18.12 -16.95
C GLN A 60 28.42 18.14 -15.89
N PHE A 61 29.32 19.09 -16.05
CA PHE A 61 30.29 19.48 -15.02
C PHE A 61 29.71 20.56 -14.11
N ASN A 62 30.17 20.61 -12.86
CA ASN A 62 29.90 21.71 -11.93
C ASN A 62 31.16 22.02 -11.11
N THR A 63 31.39 23.30 -10.80
CA THR A 63 32.56 23.78 -10.05
C THR A 63 32.21 24.50 -8.74
N GLY A 64 30.93 24.61 -8.41
CA GLY A 64 30.47 25.28 -7.19
C GLY A 64 30.70 24.43 -5.94
N ALA A 65 31.01 25.07 -4.81
CA ALA A 65 31.16 24.38 -3.52
C ALA A 65 29.89 23.65 -3.06
N SER A 66 28.72 24.13 -3.51
CA SER A 66 27.41 23.51 -3.31
C SER A 66 26.77 23.29 -4.68
N PRO A 67 27.12 22.21 -5.41
CA PRO A 67 26.67 22.04 -6.79
C PRO A 67 25.18 21.69 -6.82
N ALA A 68 24.47 22.30 -7.77
CA ALA A 68 23.08 21.99 -8.07
C ALA A 68 22.94 21.71 -9.57
N TRP A 69 21.91 20.96 -9.95
CA TRP A 69 21.67 20.55 -11.33
C TRP A 69 21.48 21.73 -12.28
N ASP A 70 20.89 22.84 -11.84
CA ASP A 70 20.58 23.99 -12.70
C ASP A 70 21.45 25.23 -12.42
N VAL A 71 22.57 25.09 -11.70
CA VAL A 71 23.40 26.24 -11.27
C VAL A 71 24.89 26.00 -11.49
N GLY A 72 25.56 26.90 -12.22
CA GLY A 72 27.02 26.92 -12.33
C GLY A 72 27.61 25.75 -13.13
N GLN A 73 26.84 25.25 -14.10
CA GLN A 73 27.19 24.06 -14.90
C GLN A 73 27.93 24.39 -16.20
N THR A 74 28.74 23.45 -16.68
CA THR A 74 29.24 23.43 -18.05
C THR A 74 28.96 22.08 -18.69
N THR A 75 28.55 22.07 -19.95
CA THR A 75 28.24 20.84 -20.71
C THR A 75 29.31 20.51 -21.75
N ALA A 76 30.48 21.14 -21.64
CA ALA A 76 31.61 20.90 -22.53
C ALA A 76 32.93 20.90 -21.76
N THR A 77 33.89 20.16 -22.28
CA THR A 77 35.27 20.17 -21.79
C THR A 77 35.96 21.49 -22.16
N THR A 78 37.10 21.78 -21.54
CA THR A 78 37.93 22.96 -21.85
C THR A 78 39.29 22.56 -22.40
N HIS A 79 39.69 21.31 -22.17
CA HIS A 79 40.92 20.72 -22.65
C HIS A 79 40.69 19.29 -23.18
N ALA A 80 41.60 18.82 -24.02
CA ALA A 80 41.72 17.41 -24.38
C ALA A 80 43.18 17.00 -24.24
N ALA A 81 43.42 15.83 -23.68
CA ALA A 81 44.76 15.27 -23.58
C ALA A 81 44.73 13.74 -23.62
N GLY A 82 45.78 13.18 -24.20
CA GLY A 82 45.95 11.75 -24.39
C GLY A 82 47.03 11.18 -23.49
N THR A 83 47.26 9.88 -23.59
CA THR A 83 48.32 9.19 -22.85
C THR A 83 49.60 9.00 -23.67
N THR A 84 49.55 9.22 -24.99
CA THR A 84 50.73 9.16 -25.87
C THR A 84 50.70 10.20 -26.99
N GLY A 85 51.84 10.39 -27.66
CA GLY A 85 51.94 11.20 -28.88
C GLY A 85 51.60 12.68 -28.73
N THR A 86 51.09 13.29 -29.80
CA THR A 86 50.74 14.72 -29.83
C THR A 86 49.54 15.00 -28.93
N GLY A 87 49.68 15.98 -28.03
CA GLY A 87 48.63 16.35 -27.08
C GLY A 87 48.59 15.48 -25.82
N VAL A 88 49.65 14.71 -25.55
CA VAL A 88 49.78 13.91 -24.33
C VAL A 88 49.72 14.79 -23.07
N PHE A 89 49.15 14.24 -21.99
CA PHE A 89 49.29 14.80 -20.66
C PHE A 89 50.77 15.03 -20.31
N ALA A 90 51.07 16.12 -19.60
CA ALA A 90 52.44 16.48 -19.24
C ALA A 90 52.47 17.21 -17.90
N GLY A 91 53.67 17.44 -17.36
CA GLY A 91 53.85 18.18 -16.10
C GLY A 91 53.31 19.62 -16.17
N GLY A 92 53.23 20.21 -17.37
CA GLY A 92 52.66 21.54 -17.62
C GLY A 92 51.23 21.56 -18.17
N SER A 93 50.50 20.44 -18.12
CA SER A 93 49.07 20.42 -18.49
C SER A 93 48.27 21.37 -17.59
N ALA A 94 47.47 22.25 -18.19
CA ALA A 94 46.67 23.24 -17.47
C ALA A 94 45.56 22.58 -16.63
N ALA A 95 45.18 23.15 -15.49
CA ALA A 95 44.03 22.66 -14.76
C ALA A 95 42.70 22.99 -15.49
N GLY A 96 41.70 22.12 -15.38
CA GLY A 96 40.39 22.29 -16.01
C GLY A 96 39.58 20.99 -16.13
N VAL A 97 38.56 21.04 -16.99
CA VAL A 97 37.73 19.87 -17.38
C VAL A 97 38.25 19.27 -18.67
N TYR A 98 38.50 17.96 -18.65
CA TYR A 98 39.23 17.26 -19.69
C TYR A 98 38.37 16.27 -20.44
N ASN A 99 38.55 16.27 -21.77
CA ASN A 99 38.29 15.14 -22.64
C ASN A 99 39.57 14.27 -22.66
N CYS A 100 39.62 13.28 -21.77
CA CYS A 100 40.76 12.39 -21.64
C CYS A 100 40.72 11.33 -22.75
N ALA A 101 41.88 10.97 -23.28
CA ALA A 101 42.01 10.00 -24.37
C ALA A 101 42.97 8.87 -23.97
N ASN A 102 42.54 7.62 -24.07
CA ASN A 102 43.49 6.51 -24.06
C ASN A 102 44.22 6.46 -25.41
N SER A 103 45.54 6.60 -25.42
CA SER A 103 46.40 6.82 -26.60
C SER A 103 46.43 8.29 -27.08
N VAL A 104 46.62 8.51 -28.38
CA VAL A 104 46.87 9.83 -28.97
C VAL A 104 45.60 10.68 -28.98
N THR A 105 45.69 11.92 -28.46
CA THR A 105 44.56 12.84 -28.26
C THR A 105 43.72 13.05 -29.50
N GLY A 106 44.33 13.19 -30.67
CA GLY A 106 43.66 13.51 -31.93
C GLY A 106 43.02 12.32 -32.66
N THR A 107 43.30 11.08 -32.23
CA THR A 107 42.87 9.87 -32.97
C THR A 107 42.23 8.81 -32.09
N SER A 108 42.31 8.92 -30.76
CA SER A 108 41.64 7.96 -29.87
C SER A 108 40.12 7.94 -30.10
N THR A 109 39.55 6.75 -30.07
CA THR A 109 38.10 6.52 -30.00
C THR A 109 37.62 6.33 -28.56
N GLU A 110 38.53 6.01 -27.64
CA GLU A 110 38.25 5.84 -26.22
C GLU A 110 38.41 7.17 -25.47
N ARG A 111 37.35 7.59 -24.78
CA ARG A 111 37.17 8.95 -24.26
C ARG A 111 36.54 8.94 -22.89
N ALA A 112 37.07 9.76 -21.98
CA ALA A 112 36.50 9.92 -20.65
C ALA A 112 36.47 11.39 -20.20
N PRO A 113 35.37 11.88 -19.60
CA PRO A 113 35.33 13.18 -18.95
C PRO A 113 36.06 13.14 -17.60
N GLY A 114 36.97 14.09 -17.40
CA GLY A 114 37.79 14.14 -16.20
C GLY A 114 38.16 15.53 -15.73
N PHE A 115 38.97 15.57 -14.68
CA PHE A 115 39.46 16.79 -14.08
C PHE A 115 40.97 16.73 -13.86
N LEU A 116 41.58 17.90 -13.91
CA LEU A 116 42.89 18.17 -13.37
C LEU A 116 42.82 19.50 -12.62
N THR A 117 43.25 19.54 -11.36
CA THR A 117 43.34 20.77 -10.56
C THR A 117 44.79 21.21 -10.37
N ASP A 118 44.96 22.48 -9.98
CA ASP A 118 46.23 23.05 -9.55
C ASP A 118 45.99 24.05 -8.40
N GLY A 119 47.05 24.75 -7.97
CA GLY A 119 46.96 25.74 -6.88
C GLY A 119 46.16 27.01 -7.21
N VAL A 120 45.65 27.17 -8.44
CA VAL A 120 44.84 28.30 -8.90
C VAL A 120 43.41 27.86 -9.22
N THR A 121 43.29 26.78 -9.99
CA THR A 121 42.02 26.14 -10.36
C THR A 121 41.79 24.96 -9.43
N THR A 122 41.29 25.27 -8.23
CA THR A 122 41.15 24.32 -7.11
C THR A 122 39.85 23.52 -7.15
N GLY A 123 39.79 22.41 -6.41
CA GLY A 123 38.55 21.65 -6.18
C GLY A 123 37.60 22.34 -5.19
N PRO A 124 36.38 21.79 -4.99
CA PRO A 124 35.86 20.59 -5.64
C PRO A 124 35.49 20.78 -7.11
N ARG A 125 35.45 19.66 -7.83
CA ARG A 125 34.96 19.57 -9.21
C ARG A 125 33.99 18.40 -9.31
N HIS A 126 32.88 18.58 -10.02
CA HIS A 126 31.80 17.60 -10.03
C HIS A 126 31.43 17.20 -11.45
N LEU A 127 31.22 15.89 -11.65
CA LEU A 127 30.50 15.36 -12.81
C LEU A 127 29.14 14.89 -12.31
N ILE A 128 28.07 15.33 -12.97
CA ILE A 128 26.69 15.02 -12.58
C ILE A 128 25.97 14.37 -13.76
N LEU A 129 25.27 13.26 -13.46
CA LEU A 129 24.31 12.62 -14.35
C LEU A 129 22.90 12.87 -13.83
N GLY A 130 22.03 13.39 -14.69
CA GLY A 130 20.60 13.52 -14.43
C GLY A 130 19.83 12.46 -15.21
N LEU A 131 18.93 11.76 -14.52
CA LEU A 131 18.10 10.68 -15.02
C LEU A 131 16.63 11.03 -14.83
N THR A 132 15.77 10.59 -15.72
CA THR A 132 14.32 10.58 -15.54
C THR A 132 13.86 9.13 -15.41
N ASN A 133 13.13 8.83 -14.33
CA ASN A 133 12.47 7.56 -14.18
C ASN A 133 11.32 7.44 -15.20
N ASN A 134 11.50 6.71 -16.28
CA ASN A 134 10.42 6.36 -17.19
C ASN A 134 10.17 4.85 -17.17
N THR A 135 10.39 4.16 -16.06
CA THR A 135 10.23 2.70 -15.99
C THR A 135 8.79 2.21 -16.03
N GLY A 136 7.82 3.14 -15.90
CA GLY A 136 6.41 2.84 -15.73
C GLY A 136 6.01 2.58 -14.27
N ALA A 137 6.98 2.54 -13.34
CA ALA A 137 6.79 2.32 -11.91
C ALA A 137 7.59 3.34 -11.08
N THR A 138 7.42 3.35 -9.76
CA THR A 138 8.26 4.15 -8.85
C THR A 138 9.59 3.44 -8.63
N LEU A 139 10.72 4.13 -8.71
CA LEU A 139 12.03 3.54 -8.39
C LEU A 139 12.25 3.53 -6.88
N SER A 140 12.44 2.33 -6.34
CA SER A 140 12.82 2.09 -4.95
C SER A 140 14.31 1.77 -4.78
N THR A 141 14.94 1.23 -5.82
CA THR A 141 16.38 0.94 -5.86
C THR A 141 16.97 1.19 -7.26
N VAL A 142 18.22 1.64 -7.28
CA VAL A 142 19.03 1.81 -8.50
C VAL A 142 20.45 1.35 -8.22
N THR A 143 21.02 0.57 -9.14
CA THR A 143 22.43 0.23 -9.12
C THR A 143 23.19 1.02 -10.16
N VAL A 144 24.33 1.60 -9.75
CA VAL A 144 25.23 2.38 -10.61
C VAL A 144 26.59 1.71 -10.64
N GLN A 145 27.06 1.39 -11.83
CA GLN A 145 28.41 0.88 -12.10
C GLN A 145 29.18 1.92 -12.92
N TRP A 146 30.47 2.08 -12.67
CA TRP A 146 31.36 2.92 -13.48
C TRP A 146 32.82 2.53 -13.29
N ARG A 147 33.72 3.18 -14.02
CA ARG A 147 35.17 3.10 -13.85
C ARG A 147 35.73 4.47 -13.50
N TYR A 148 36.61 4.53 -12.50
CA TYR A 148 37.54 5.64 -12.35
C TYR A 148 38.80 5.35 -13.17
N GLU A 149 39.28 6.36 -13.87
CA GLU A 149 40.49 6.26 -14.68
C GLU A 149 41.56 7.23 -14.18
N LYS A 150 42.82 6.80 -14.24
CA LYS A 150 43.99 7.62 -13.92
C LYS A 150 44.94 7.70 -15.10
N TYR A 151 45.10 8.92 -15.59
CA TYR A 151 45.89 9.25 -16.78
C TYR A 151 47.29 9.72 -16.42
N ARG A 152 47.46 10.43 -15.30
CA ARG A 152 48.73 11.06 -14.90
C ARG A 152 48.95 11.01 -13.40
N SER A 153 50.19 10.77 -12.98
CA SER A 153 50.64 10.85 -11.58
C SER A 153 50.58 12.28 -11.03
N GLY A 154 50.72 12.40 -9.71
CA GLY A 154 50.74 13.66 -8.99
C GLY A 154 51.05 13.44 -7.51
N THR A 155 51.83 14.35 -6.91
CA THR A 155 52.18 14.24 -5.48
C THR A 155 51.01 14.57 -4.57
N ARG A 156 49.90 15.08 -5.11
CA ARG A 156 48.69 15.36 -4.36
C ARG A 156 47.72 14.19 -4.49
N ALA A 157 47.37 13.61 -3.33
CA ALA A 157 46.30 12.63 -3.24
C ALA A 157 44.96 13.30 -3.59
N VAL A 158 44.08 12.53 -4.21
CA VAL A 158 42.76 13.01 -4.65
C VAL A 158 41.69 12.01 -4.24
N ASP A 159 40.63 12.53 -3.66
CA ASP A 159 39.43 11.76 -3.31
C ASP A 159 38.35 11.97 -4.37
N TRP A 160 37.77 10.87 -4.82
CA TRP A 160 36.47 10.82 -5.45
C TRP A 160 35.40 10.47 -4.41
N THR A 161 34.40 11.33 -4.27
CA THR A 161 33.23 11.06 -3.43
C THR A 161 31.96 11.00 -4.25
N PHE A 162 31.05 10.08 -3.91
CA PHE A 162 29.86 9.75 -4.69
C PHE A 162 28.57 10.08 -3.95
N PHE A 163 27.57 10.60 -4.67
CA PHE A 163 26.32 11.11 -4.10
C PHE A 163 25.11 10.83 -4.99
N VAL A 164 23.94 10.82 -4.35
CA VAL A 164 22.62 10.75 -5.00
C VAL A 164 21.72 11.90 -4.57
N SER A 165 20.80 12.31 -5.43
CA SER A 165 19.80 13.34 -5.17
C SER A 165 18.52 13.08 -5.97
N THR A 166 17.35 13.44 -5.41
CA THR A 166 16.05 13.38 -6.11
C THR A 166 15.53 14.76 -6.54
N ASP A 167 16.20 15.83 -6.12
CA ASP A 167 15.84 17.22 -6.43
C ASP A 167 16.96 17.98 -7.18
N GLY A 168 18.12 17.35 -7.37
CA GLY A 168 19.28 17.91 -8.04
C GLY A 168 20.07 18.92 -7.22
N SER A 169 19.74 19.15 -5.95
CA SER A 169 20.36 20.19 -5.11
C SER A 169 20.72 19.72 -3.70
N THR A 170 19.91 18.83 -3.12
CA THR A 170 20.15 18.16 -1.85
C THR A 170 20.79 16.81 -2.11
N TRP A 171 22.03 16.63 -1.64
CA TRP A 171 22.85 15.46 -1.96
C TRP A 171 23.05 14.57 -0.75
N THR A 172 22.74 13.28 -0.91
CA THR A 172 23.03 12.23 0.07
C THR A 172 24.30 11.50 -0.35
N ALA A 173 25.26 11.38 0.57
CA ALA A 173 26.50 10.65 0.31
C ALA A 173 26.25 9.15 0.20
N VAL A 174 26.95 8.50 -0.73
CA VAL A 174 26.93 7.04 -0.93
C VAL A 174 28.38 6.56 -0.82
N PRO A 175 28.90 6.32 0.41
CA PRO A 175 30.33 6.09 0.64
C PRO A 175 30.91 4.87 -0.06
N ALA A 176 30.07 3.88 -0.39
CA ALA A 176 30.47 2.71 -1.18
C ALA A 176 31.03 3.07 -2.57
N GLY A 177 30.67 4.25 -3.10
CA GLY A 177 31.18 4.78 -4.36
C GLY A 177 32.47 5.59 -4.24
N ASN A 178 32.94 5.85 -3.02
CA ASN A 178 34.14 6.65 -2.81
C ASN A 178 35.40 5.91 -3.27
N PHE A 179 36.40 6.67 -3.69
CA PHE A 179 37.73 6.14 -3.96
C PHE A 179 38.81 7.19 -3.74
N SER A 180 39.88 6.78 -3.07
CA SER A 180 41.03 7.65 -2.79
C SER A 180 42.22 7.20 -3.61
N PHE A 181 42.73 8.09 -4.44
CA PHE A 181 44.02 7.90 -5.08
C PHE A 181 45.11 8.50 -4.19
N ALA A 182 45.99 7.64 -3.68
CA ALA A 182 47.14 8.08 -2.88
C ALA A 182 48.08 8.98 -3.72
N SER A 183 48.81 9.86 -3.04
CA SER A 183 49.91 10.61 -3.64
C SER A 183 50.95 9.65 -4.22
N ASP A 184 51.46 9.96 -5.41
CA ASP A 184 52.48 9.15 -6.04
C ASP A 184 53.59 10.01 -6.66
N ALA A 185 54.22 9.53 -7.74
CA ALA A 185 55.31 10.24 -8.39
C ALA A 185 54.93 11.69 -8.71
N ASN A 186 55.95 12.54 -8.88
CA ASN A 186 55.73 13.86 -9.46
C ASN A 186 54.96 13.73 -10.79
N ASN A 187 54.34 14.81 -11.25
CA ASN A 187 53.36 14.83 -12.35
C ASN A 187 53.91 14.58 -13.77
N THR A 188 54.96 13.76 -13.82
CA THR A 188 55.77 13.40 -14.97
C THR A 188 55.41 12.04 -15.55
N THR A 189 54.70 11.19 -14.80
CA THR A 189 54.31 9.86 -15.28
C THR A 189 52.92 9.92 -15.89
N VAL A 190 52.82 9.49 -17.14
CA VAL A 190 51.56 9.30 -17.87
C VAL A 190 51.34 7.80 -18.03
N TYR A 191 50.16 7.33 -17.66
CA TYR A 191 49.82 5.91 -17.73
C TYR A 191 49.21 5.63 -19.10
N ASN A 192 49.84 4.71 -19.86
CA ASN A 192 49.33 4.23 -21.13
C ASN A 192 49.33 2.70 -21.15
N PRO A 193 48.17 2.05 -21.10
CA PRO A 193 46.82 2.65 -20.95
C PRO A 193 46.62 3.36 -19.60
N PRO A 194 45.57 4.19 -19.44
CA PRO A 194 45.15 4.71 -18.14
C PRO A 194 44.91 3.56 -17.14
N GLN A 195 45.20 3.80 -15.86
CA GLN A 195 44.84 2.83 -14.82
C GLN A 195 43.34 2.90 -14.54
N GLN A 196 42.64 1.77 -14.51
CA GLN A 196 41.18 1.72 -14.35
C GLN A 196 40.77 1.04 -13.02
N PHE A 197 39.70 1.54 -12.41
CA PHE A 197 39.16 1.06 -11.13
C PHE A 197 37.64 1.01 -11.18
N GLN A 198 37.06 -0.19 -11.24
CA GLN A 198 35.60 -0.36 -11.29
C GLN A 198 34.95 -0.05 -9.93
N ARG A 199 33.76 0.52 -9.98
CA ARG A 199 32.85 0.68 -8.85
C ARG A 199 31.47 0.20 -9.22
N LEU A 200 30.78 -0.34 -8.22
CA LEU A 200 29.40 -0.78 -8.28
C LEU A 200 28.77 -0.39 -6.94
N VAL A 201 27.67 0.35 -7.00
CA VAL A 201 26.92 0.73 -5.80
C VAL A 201 25.44 0.51 -6.05
N THR A 202 24.77 -0.06 -5.05
CA THR A 202 23.31 -0.11 -5.00
C THR A 202 22.83 1.01 -4.10
N ILE A 203 21.85 1.76 -4.57
CA ILE A 203 21.21 2.88 -3.88
C ILE A 203 19.78 2.46 -3.57
N ASP A 204 19.51 2.18 -2.30
CA ASP A 204 18.22 1.73 -1.81
C ASP A 204 17.42 2.87 -1.14
N GLY A 205 16.15 2.61 -0.85
CA GLY A 205 15.27 3.54 -0.15
C GLY A 205 14.86 4.75 -0.98
N LEU A 206 14.93 4.63 -2.31
CA LEU A 206 14.46 5.66 -3.23
C LEU A 206 12.92 5.71 -3.25
N SER A 207 12.38 6.85 -3.66
CA SER A 207 10.95 7.03 -3.91
C SER A 207 10.76 7.96 -5.11
N VAL A 208 11.35 7.60 -6.26
CA VAL A 208 11.32 8.42 -7.47
C VAL A 208 10.13 7.97 -8.32
N ALA A 209 9.05 8.77 -8.35
CA ALA A 209 7.86 8.47 -9.14
C ALA A 209 8.16 8.36 -10.65
N ASN A 210 7.32 7.65 -11.40
CA ASN A 210 7.42 7.65 -12.86
C ASN A 210 7.23 9.08 -13.40
N GLY A 211 8.12 9.51 -14.30
CA GLY A 211 8.29 10.87 -14.81
C GLY A 211 9.16 11.79 -13.94
N ALA A 212 9.54 11.39 -12.71
CA ALA A 212 10.39 12.20 -11.83
C ALA A 212 11.88 11.95 -12.08
N ASN A 213 12.73 12.83 -11.57
CA ASN A 213 14.18 12.78 -11.80
C ASN A 213 14.97 12.17 -10.64
N LEU A 214 16.11 11.58 -11.00
CA LEU A 214 17.15 11.09 -10.10
C LEU A 214 18.48 11.66 -10.59
N TYR A 215 19.36 12.05 -9.68
CA TYR A 215 20.66 12.59 -10.01
C TYR A 215 21.75 11.85 -9.26
N VAL A 216 22.87 11.57 -9.92
CA VAL A 216 24.07 11.02 -9.30
C VAL A 216 25.27 11.90 -9.60
N ARG A 217 26.20 12.00 -8.64
CA ARG A 217 27.32 12.93 -8.72
C ARG A 217 28.61 12.31 -8.23
N TRP A 218 29.66 12.48 -9.03
CA TRP A 218 31.05 12.22 -8.67
C TRP A 218 31.75 13.54 -8.36
N THR A 219 32.44 13.61 -7.23
CA THR A 219 33.16 14.80 -6.77
C THR A 219 34.65 14.51 -6.65
N TYR A 220 35.46 15.18 -7.46
CA TYR A 220 36.91 15.20 -7.41
C TYR A 220 37.38 16.29 -6.44
N GLN A 221 38.22 15.91 -5.47
CA GLN A 221 38.73 16.82 -4.44
C GLN A 221 40.19 16.47 -4.07
N GLY A 222 41.11 17.42 -4.19
CA GLY A 222 42.48 17.24 -3.68
C GLY A 222 42.55 17.23 -2.14
N VAL A 223 43.37 16.33 -1.59
CA VAL A 223 43.55 16.15 -0.14
C VAL A 223 44.63 17.08 0.39
N GLY A 224 44.23 18.08 1.19
CA GLY A 224 45.16 19.05 1.78
C GLY A 224 45.76 20.05 0.78
N GLY A 225 45.12 20.24 -0.38
CA GLY A 225 45.53 21.15 -1.46
C GLY A 225 45.17 20.58 -2.84
N ASP A 226 45.40 21.36 -3.89
CA ASP A 226 45.14 20.98 -5.29
C ASP A 226 46.39 21.13 -6.18
N ASP A 227 47.51 21.58 -5.63
CA ASP A 227 48.78 21.67 -6.34
C ASP A 227 49.27 20.28 -6.75
N ASN A 228 49.74 20.17 -7.99
CA ASN A 228 50.32 18.93 -8.51
C ASN A 228 49.38 17.71 -8.45
N ALA A 229 48.09 17.93 -8.70
CA ALA A 229 47.06 16.90 -8.65
C ALA A 229 47.13 15.90 -9.81
N GLN A 230 46.53 14.74 -9.59
CA GLN A 230 46.45 13.65 -10.55
C GLN A 230 45.38 13.94 -11.61
N ALA A 231 45.61 13.53 -12.86
CA ALA A 231 44.58 13.64 -13.90
C ALA A 231 43.69 12.40 -13.86
N LEU A 232 42.42 12.58 -13.48
CA LEU A 232 41.48 11.49 -13.22
C LEU A 232 40.17 11.71 -13.98
N ALA A 233 39.53 10.61 -14.40
CA ALA A 233 38.26 10.65 -15.14
C ALA A 233 37.26 9.61 -14.62
N VAL A 234 36.00 9.77 -15.04
CA VAL A 234 34.92 8.79 -14.85
C VAL A 234 34.49 8.29 -16.22
N ASP A 235 34.30 6.98 -16.33
CA ASP A 235 33.97 6.34 -17.59
C ASP A 235 33.09 5.09 -17.41
N ASN A 236 32.52 4.57 -18.50
CA ASN A 236 31.78 3.30 -18.58
C ASN A 236 30.66 3.20 -17.54
N VAL A 237 29.84 4.24 -17.47
CA VAL A 237 28.76 4.39 -16.50
C VAL A 237 27.55 3.58 -16.94
N ILE A 238 27.05 2.72 -16.08
CA ILE A 238 25.86 1.90 -16.28
C ILE A 238 24.93 2.13 -15.09
N VAL A 239 23.66 2.40 -15.39
CA VAL A 239 22.59 2.55 -14.41
C VAL A 239 21.53 1.49 -14.70
N SER A 240 21.18 0.72 -13.68
CA SER A 240 20.12 -0.29 -13.75
C SER A 240 19.13 -0.05 -12.61
N ALA A 241 17.86 0.12 -12.94
CA ALA A 241 16.77 0.13 -11.98
C ALA A 241 16.40 -1.30 -11.57
N GLY A 242 15.94 -1.44 -10.34
CA GLY A 242 15.42 -2.71 -9.84
C GLY A 242 16.41 -3.50 -8.99
N ALA A 243 15.88 -4.50 -8.30
CA ALA A 243 16.61 -5.29 -7.34
C ALA A 243 17.18 -6.57 -7.98
N PHE A 244 18.35 -7.00 -7.53
CA PHE A 244 18.97 -8.23 -8.02
C PHE A 244 18.47 -9.44 -7.23
N TYR A 245 17.91 -10.41 -7.95
CA TYR A 245 17.70 -11.76 -7.42
C TYR A 245 19.02 -12.52 -7.30
N ALA A 246 19.86 -12.42 -8.33
CA ALA A 246 21.17 -13.02 -8.37
C ALA A 246 22.15 -12.14 -9.16
N ARG A 247 23.42 -12.16 -8.79
CA ARG A 247 24.50 -11.49 -9.53
C ARG A 247 25.83 -12.17 -9.26
N ASP A 248 26.72 -12.15 -10.24
CA ASP A 248 28.09 -12.64 -10.12
C ASP A 248 29.05 -11.69 -10.83
N ASP A 249 30.34 -11.79 -10.52
CA ASP A 249 31.44 -11.14 -11.23
C ASP A 249 32.66 -12.04 -11.13
N ALA A 250 33.44 -12.15 -12.20
CA ALA A 250 34.64 -13.00 -12.22
C ALA A 250 35.73 -12.55 -11.22
N ASN A 251 35.54 -11.41 -10.55
CA ASN A 251 36.43 -10.91 -9.51
C ASN A 251 36.08 -11.41 -8.11
N ASP A 252 34.98 -12.14 -7.96
CA ASP A 252 34.60 -12.77 -6.71
C ASP A 252 35.75 -13.65 -6.17
N ALA A 253 36.01 -13.53 -4.87
CA ALA A 253 37.08 -14.26 -4.20
C ALA A 253 36.89 -15.78 -4.24
N ALA A 254 35.68 -16.26 -4.55
CA ALA A 254 35.41 -17.67 -4.84
C ALA A 254 36.23 -18.20 -6.02
N TYR A 255 36.66 -17.33 -6.95
CA TYR A 255 37.39 -17.73 -8.15
C TYR A 255 38.92 -17.57 -8.00
N GLY A 256 39.60 -18.65 -7.63
CA GLY A 256 41.05 -18.77 -7.85
C GLY A 256 41.37 -19.02 -9.33
N ASP A 257 40.64 -19.98 -9.89
CA ASP A 257 40.43 -20.25 -11.32
C ASP A 257 38.94 -20.62 -11.48
N TRP A 258 38.40 -20.81 -12.69
CA TRP A 258 36.99 -21.20 -12.86
C TRP A 258 36.81 -22.72 -12.90
N ASN A 259 36.40 -23.31 -11.77
CA ASN A 259 36.27 -24.75 -11.58
C ASN A 259 34.81 -25.19 -11.38
N ASP A 260 34.55 -26.49 -11.61
CA ASP A 260 33.25 -27.10 -11.35
C ASP A 260 32.90 -27.04 -9.87
N GLY A 261 31.67 -26.65 -9.55
CA GLY A 261 31.23 -26.44 -8.17
C GLY A 261 31.58 -25.06 -7.60
N ASP A 262 32.25 -24.17 -8.34
CA ASP A 262 32.49 -22.81 -7.87
C ASP A 262 31.16 -22.04 -7.74
N SER A 263 31.05 -21.25 -6.67
CA SER A 263 29.81 -20.58 -6.27
C SER A 263 30.01 -19.08 -6.02
N GLY A 264 30.72 -18.38 -6.91
CA GLY A 264 30.86 -16.92 -6.82
C GLY A 264 29.53 -16.18 -6.91
N GLY A 265 29.56 -14.92 -6.50
CA GLY A 265 28.41 -14.03 -6.51
C GLY A 265 27.43 -14.28 -5.37
N THR A 266 26.21 -13.78 -5.54
CA THR A 266 25.13 -13.87 -4.54
C THR A 266 23.81 -14.24 -5.20
N GLY A 267 22.96 -14.99 -4.51
CA GLY A 267 21.55 -15.20 -4.89
C GLY A 267 21.29 -16.27 -5.95
N TRP A 268 22.32 -16.95 -6.46
CA TRP A 268 22.15 -18.05 -7.42
C TRP A 268 21.55 -19.31 -6.78
N GLY A 269 20.84 -20.12 -7.57
CA GLY A 269 20.17 -21.35 -7.10
C GLY A 269 21.10 -22.54 -6.89
N GLY A 270 22.38 -22.41 -7.21
CA GLY A 270 23.39 -23.46 -7.06
C GLY A 270 24.76 -23.00 -7.56
N ALA A 271 25.74 -23.90 -7.47
CA ALA A 271 27.08 -23.70 -8.01
C ALA A 271 27.12 -23.86 -9.55
N TRP A 272 28.26 -23.53 -10.17
CA TRP A 272 28.48 -23.78 -11.59
C TRP A 272 28.61 -25.27 -11.85
N SER A 273 27.93 -25.75 -12.90
CA SER A 273 28.14 -27.08 -13.46
C SER A 273 28.86 -26.95 -14.79
N LEU A 274 30.11 -27.41 -14.83
CA LEU A 274 31.04 -27.28 -15.94
C LEU A 274 31.20 -28.62 -16.66
N SER A 275 31.25 -28.57 -18.00
CA SER A 275 31.49 -29.72 -18.86
C SER A 275 32.36 -29.32 -20.05
N PRO A 276 33.45 -30.03 -20.36
CA PRO A 276 33.91 -31.25 -19.68
C PRO A 276 34.43 -30.95 -18.27
N ASN A 277 34.30 -31.93 -17.37
CA ASN A 277 34.91 -31.91 -16.05
C ASN A 277 35.52 -33.31 -15.78
N PRO A 278 36.85 -33.43 -15.57
CA PRO A 278 37.83 -32.35 -15.58
C PRO A 278 38.05 -31.79 -16.99
N ASP A 279 38.73 -30.65 -17.05
CA ASP A 279 39.21 -30.07 -18.30
C ASP A 279 39.98 -31.08 -19.15
N THR A 280 39.84 -30.94 -20.45
CA THR A 280 40.54 -31.75 -21.44
C THR A 280 41.53 -30.89 -22.22
N GLY A 281 42.47 -31.52 -22.92
CA GLY A 281 43.34 -30.81 -23.87
C GLY A 281 42.57 -30.16 -25.05
N ASN A 282 41.27 -30.46 -25.18
CA ASN A 282 40.41 -29.97 -26.26
C ASN A 282 39.28 -29.03 -25.79
N GLY A 283 39.12 -28.83 -24.49
CA GLY A 283 38.09 -27.94 -23.94
C GLY A 283 38.17 -27.89 -22.42
N GLY A 284 37.97 -26.70 -21.87
CA GLY A 284 38.13 -26.42 -20.45
C GLY A 284 37.73 -24.99 -20.08
N PHE A 285 38.00 -24.63 -18.82
CA PHE A 285 37.57 -23.39 -18.17
C PHE A 285 38.73 -22.73 -17.45
N PHE A 286 38.71 -21.41 -17.40
CA PHE A 286 39.76 -20.64 -16.76
C PHE A 286 39.29 -19.25 -16.35
N ARG A 287 40.10 -18.53 -15.60
CA ARG A 287 39.91 -17.13 -15.23
C ARG A 287 41.02 -16.26 -15.83
N ALA A 288 40.65 -15.35 -16.73
CA ALA A 288 41.59 -14.37 -17.31
C ALA A 288 40.84 -13.12 -17.81
N ASN A 289 41.58 -12.12 -18.28
CA ASN A 289 40.98 -10.98 -18.99
C ASN A 289 40.68 -11.33 -20.46
N SER A 290 39.78 -10.57 -21.10
CA SER A 290 39.31 -10.83 -22.47
C SER A 290 40.21 -10.25 -23.56
N VAL A 291 41.12 -9.33 -23.25
CA VAL A 291 41.84 -8.48 -24.24
C VAL A 291 42.62 -9.22 -25.33
N ASN A 292 42.99 -10.47 -25.08
CA ASN A 292 43.82 -11.26 -25.99
C ASN A 292 43.01 -12.24 -26.85
N ASN A 293 41.68 -12.24 -26.77
CA ASN A 293 40.84 -13.15 -27.55
C ASN A 293 40.45 -12.58 -28.92
N ASN A 294 40.99 -11.40 -29.26
CA ASN A 294 40.64 -10.66 -30.46
C ASN A 294 41.76 -10.65 -31.54
N SER A 295 41.40 -10.88 -32.82
CA SER A 295 42.33 -10.82 -33.96
C SER A 295 42.83 -9.39 -34.22
N GLY A 296 44.11 -9.14 -33.98
CA GLY A 296 44.77 -7.85 -34.26
C GLY A 296 45.61 -7.33 -33.11
N GLY A 297 45.49 -7.93 -31.92
CA GLY A 297 46.07 -7.39 -30.69
C GLY A 297 45.30 -6.13 -30.30
N ASP A 298 44.44 -6.24 -29.29
CA ASP A 298 43.77 -5.08 -28.74
C ASP A 298 44.82 -4.18 -28.07
N THR A 299 45.29 -3.16 -28.80
CA THR A 299 46.32 -2.22 -28.32
C THR A 299 45.72 -0.96 -27.70
N ASN A 300 44.40 -0.81 -27.78
CA ASN A 300 43.62 0.34 -27.30
C ASN A 300 42.78 0.01 -26.06
N LEU A 301 42.63 -1.26 -25.67
CA LEU A 301 41.85 -1.74 -24.52
C LEU A 301 40.40 -1.24 -24.53
N ASP A 302 39.82 -1.06 -25.71
CA ASP A 302 38.44 -0.62 -25.86
C ASP A 302 37.48 -1.80 -26.09
N ALA A 303 36.24 -1.68 -25.61
CA ALA A 303 35.14 -2.64 -25.85
C ALA A 303 35.26 -4.09 -25.34
N ASP A 304 36.34 -4.43 -24.65
CA ASP A 304 36.48 -5.66 -23.85
C ASP A 304 35.50 -5.75 -22.67
N ILE A 305 35.05 -6.97 -22.35
CA ILE A 305 34.26 -7.21 -21.14
C ILE A 305 35.14 -7.22 -19.86
N SER A 306 36.47 -7.33 -20.01
CA SER A 306 37.45 -7.22 -18.93
C SER A 306 38.84 -6.81 -19.44
N THR A 307 39.44 -5.76 -18.87
CA THR A 307 40.74 -5.17 -19.31
C THR A 307 41.75 -5.18 -18.16
N PRO A 308 42.97 -5.75 -18.25
CA PRO A 308 43.84 -5.98 -17.09
C PRO A 308 44.25 -4.68 -16.37
N ASN A 309 44.14 -4.67 -15.04
CA ASN A 309 44.83 -3.68 -14.20
C ASN A 309 46.28 -4.11 -13.96
N LEU A 310 47.24 -3.51 -14.68
CA LEU A 310 48.65 -3.89 -14.60
C LEU A 310 49.41 -3.40 -13.34
N SER A 311 48.73 -2.85 -12.32
CA SER A 311 49.44 -2.23 -11.18
C SER A 311 48.74 -2.25 -9.81
N SER A 312 47.51 -2.78 -9.69
CA SER A 312 46.86 -2.98 -8.40
C SER A 312 46.71 -4.47 -8.09
N PRO A 313 47.28 -4.98 -6.98
CA PRO A 313 47.08 -6.36 -6.55
C PRO A 313 45.66 -6.61 -5.98
N PHE A 314 44.81 -5.58 -5.87
CA PHE A 314 43.53 -5.68 -5.17
C PHE A 314 42.30 -5.83 -6.05
N GLU A 315 42.37 -5.67 -7.37
CA GLU A 315 41.25 -6.02 -8.25
C GLU A 315 41.79 -6.37 -9.65
N PRO A 316 42.18 -7.63 -9.92
CA PRO A 316 42.42 -8.06 -11.27
C PRO A 316 41.08 -8.07 -12.00
N THR A 317 40.87 -7.19 -12.96
CA THR A 317 39.72 -7.17 -13.90
C THR A 317 39.70 -8.45 -14.74
N MET A 318 39.06 -9.48 -14.22
CA MET A 318 38.97 -10.80 -14.84
C MET A 318 37.59 -11.02 -15.46
N ALA A 319 37.50 -12.06 -16.29
CA ALA A 319 36.31 -12.67 -16.82
C ALA A 319 36.44 -14.20 -16.69
N LEU A 320 35.31 -14.90 -16.78
CA LEU A 320 35.25 -16.35 -16.77
C LEU A 320 35.42 -16.85 -18.22
N GLY A 321 36.57 -17.46 -18.50
CA GLY A 321 37.00 -17.93 -19.82
C GLY A 321 36.71 -19.40 -20.05
N PHE A 322 36.42 -19.77 -21.29
CA PHE A 322 36.18 -21.15 -21.70
C PHE A 322 36.54 -21.38 -23.17
N TYR A 323 37.17 -22.52 -23.44
CA TYR A 323 37.70 -22.83 -24.77
C TYR A 323 37.20 -24.18 -25.27
N ASN A 324 37.21 -24.34 -26.59
CA ASN A 324 36.95 -25.62 -27.25
C ASN A 324 37.67 -25.71 -28.60
N ASN A 325 38.72 -26.53 -28.64
CA ASN A 325 39.57 -26.79 -29.81
C ASN A 325 39.39 -28.20 -30.39
N GLY A 326 38.46 -29.00 -29.86
CA GLY A 326 38.15 -30.34 -30.34
C GLY A 326 37.10 -31.07 -29.48
N GLY A 327 36.57 -32.19 -29.97
CA GLY A 327 35.70 -33.07 -29.17
C GLY A 327 34.27 -32.55 -28.97
N THR A 328 33.71 -32.75 -27.76
CA THR A 328 32.35 -32.33 -27.38
C THR A 328 32.32 -30.87 -26.96
N THR A 329 31.18 -30.19 -27.16
CA THR A 329 30.95 -28.79 -26.75
C THR A 329 31.32 -28.54 -25.29
N THR A 330 32.11 -27.50 -25.04
CA THR A 330 32.37 -26.96 -23.69
C THR A 330 31.14 -26.17 -23.26
N SER A 331 30.64 -26.38 -22.03
CA SER A 331 29.43 -25.77 -21.52
C SER A 331 29.49 -25.54 -20.02
N ALA A 332 29.11 -24.33 -19.59
CA ALA A 332 28.90 -24.00 -18.18
C ALA A 332 27.41 -23.69 -17.95
N ILE A 333 26.84 -24.27 -16.91
CA ILE A 333 25.44 -24.10 -16.51
C ILE A 333 25.38 -23.50 -15.11
N ARG A 334 24.47 -22.54 -14.92
CA ARG A 334 24.21 -21.95 -13.60
C ARG A 334 22.71 -21.87 -13.35
N ASP A 335 22.29 -22.40 -12.21
CA ASP A 335 20.89 -22.39 -11.78
C ASP A 335 20.47 -21.03 -11.22
N PHE A 336 19.28 -20.59 -11.61
CA PHE A 336 18.61 -19.43 -11.03
C PHE A 336 17.98 -19.83 -9.69
N PRO A 337 17.81 -18.88 -8.74
CA PRO A 337 17.20 -19.18 -7.44
C PRO A 337 15.76 -19.70 -7.55
N PHE A 338 15.07 -19.35 -8.64
CA PHE A 338 13.74 -19.81 -9.01
C PHE A 338 13.52 -19.55 -10.52
N ALA A 339 12.38 -19.97 -11.06
CA ALA A 339 12.02 -19.71 -12.45
C ALA A 339 11.79 -18.22 -12.73
N MET A 340 12.35 -17.68 -13.82
CA MET A 340 12.10 -16.30 -14.24
C MET A 340 10.60 -16.02 -14.35
N ARG A 341 10.18 -14.88 -13.81
CA ARG A 341 8.81 -14.38 -13.85
C ARG A 341 8.66 -13.39 -14.99
N VAL A 342 7.41 -13.14 -15.37
CA VAL A 342 7.10 -12.13 -16.38
C VAL A 342 7.51 -10.76 -15.84
N GLY A 343 8.39 -10.06 -16.54
CA GLY A 343 9.00 -8.81 -16.12
C GLY A 343 10.50 -8.93 -15.85
N ASP A 344 10.96 -10.11 -15.39
CA ASP A 344 12.35 -10.36 -15.01
C ASP A 344 13.31 -10.14 -16.18
N GLN A 345 14.53 -9.70 -15.82
CA GLN A 345 15.62 -9.56 -16.75
C GLN A 345 16.81 -10.44 -16.37
N PHE A 346 17.35 -11.14 -17.35
CA PHE A 346 18.65 -11.81 -17.26
C PHE A 346 19.68 -11.03 -18.08
N ARG A 347 20.80 -10.65 -17.45
CA ARG A 347 21.93 -9.94 -18.06
C ARG A 347 23.16 -10.83 -18.15
N LEU A 348 23.91 -10.69 -19.23
CA LEU A 348 25.20 -11.35 -19.44
C LEU A 348 26.10 -10.46 -20.30
N GLN A 349 27.36 -10.30 -19.91
CA GLN A 349 28.40 -9.85 -20.83
C GLN A 349 29.06 -11.06 -21.48
N LEU A 350 29.26 -11.01 -22.80
CA LEU A 350 29.86 -12.09 -23.59
C LEU A 350 30.91 -11.51 -24.53
N ASP A 351 32.08 -12.13 -24.57
CA ASP A 351 33.07 -11.96 -25.61
C ASP A 351 33.36 -13.33 -26.22
N ASN A 352 33.11 -13.47 -27.51
CA ASN A 352 33.14 -14.76 -28.18
C ASN A 352 34.45 -15.08 -28.90
N GLY A 353 35.35 -14.11 -29.04
CA GLY A 353 36.58 -14.25 -29.84
C GLY A 353 36.31 -14.72 -31.29
N ASN A 354 37.33 -15.31 -31.91
CA ASN A 354 37.24 -15.92 -33.24
C ASN A 354 36.54 -17.28 -33.18
N ILE A 355 35.69 -17.52 -34.19
CA ILE A 355 34.93 -18.77 -34.30
C ILE A 355 35.18 -19.37 -35.68
N ALA A 356 35.69 -20.60 -35.71
CA ALA A 356 35.96 -21.36 -36.92
C ALA A 356 34.67 -21.59 -37.73
N ALA A 357 34.81 -21.66 -39.06
CA ALA A 357 33.67 -21.75 -39.97
C ALA A 357 32.77 -22.97 -39.66
N GLY A 358 31.47 -22.73 -39.48
CA GLY A 358 30.47 -23.75 -39.16
C GLY A 358 30.31 -24.09 -37.67
N ASN A 359 31.17 -23.54 -36.80
CA ASN A 359 31.15 -23.77 -35.35
C ASN A 359 30.51 -22.59 -34.61
N SER A 360 30.24 -22.71 -33.31
CA SER A 360 29.45 -21.70 -32.57
C SER A 360 29.88 -21.44 -31.13
N VAL A 361 29.66 -20.19 -30.70
CA VAL A 361 29.81 -19.72 -29.32
C VAL A 361 28.58 -18.88 -28.98
N GLY A 362 28.05 -19.03 -27.77
CA GLY A 362 26.93 -18.24 -27.31
C GLY A 362 26.41 -18.64 -25.94
N PHE A 363 25.17 -18.24 -25.66
CA PHE A 363 24.46 -18.61 -24.45
C PHE A 363 23.04 -19.08 -24.76
N GLY A 364 22.43 -19.75 -23.79
CA GLY A 364 21.05 -20.17 -23.82
C GLY A 364 20.39 -20.14 -22.46
N LEU A 365 19.07 -20.13 -22.48
CA LEU A 365 18.21 -20.19 -21.31
C LEU A 365 17.44 -21.51 -21.35
N ARG A 366 17.41 -22.22 -20.22
CA ARG A 366 16.89 -23.60 -20.14
C ARG A 366 15.90 -23.77 -19.00
N ASN A 367 15.10 -24.82 -19.13
CA ASN A 367 14.27 -25.32 -18.04
C ASN A 367 15.03 -26.28 -17.11
N ALA A 368 14.36 -26.73 -16.05
CA ALA A 368 14.94 -27.59 -15.03
C ALA A 368 15.31 -28.99 -15.58
N ALA A 369 14.66 -29.42 -16.67
CA ALA A 369 14.99 -30.64 -17.42
C ALA A 369 16.18 -30.46 -18.38
N ASN A 370 16.86 -29.31 -18.33
CA ASN A 370 18.04 -28.96 -19.14
C ASN A 370 17.75 -28.85 -20.65
N GLN A 371 16.51 -28.57 -21.02
CA GLN A 371 16.11 -28.34 -22.41
C GLN A 371 16.24 -26.85 -22.75
N ASN A 372 16.74 -26.55 -23.95
CA ASN A 372 16.84 -25.18 -24.46
C ASN A 372 15.44 -24.59 -24.69
N LEU A 373 15.21 -23.40 -24.13
CA LEU A 373 14.03 -22.58 -24.37
C LEU A 373 14.34 -21.39 -25.29
N PHE A 374 15.60 -20.93 -25.26
CA PHE A 374 16.11 -19.84 -26.08
C PHE A 374 17.63 -19.99 -26.22
N GLU A 375 18.20 -19.68 -27.38
CA GLU A 375 19.65 -19.52 -27.56
C GLU A 375 19.97 -18.27 -28.38
N PHE A 376 21.08 -17.61 -28.04
CA PHE A 376 21.68 -16.53 -28.80
C PHE A 376 23.16 -16.84 -29.01
N TYR A 377 23.60 -16.91 -30.27
CA TYR A 377 24.95 -17.37 -30.60
C TYR A 377 25.43 -16.85 -31.95
N PHE A 378 26.73 -16.86 -32.18
CA PHE A 378 27.32 -16.63 -33.50
C PHE A 378 27.76 -17.96 -34.11
N THR A 379 27.65 -18.08 -35.45
CA THR A 379 28.23 -19.21 -36.19
C THR A 379 29.38 -18.72 -37.05
N GLY A 380 30.59 -19.25 -36.86
CA GLY A 380 31.77 -18.86 -37.61
C GLY A 380 31.56 -18.96 -39.12
N GLY A 381 32.07 -17.98 -39.87
CA GLY A 381 31.83 -17.84 -41.31
C GLY A 381 30.46 -17.28 -41.70
N GLY A 382 29.56 -17.06 -40.73
CA GLY A 382 28.32 -16.30 -40.92
C GLY A 382 28.52 -14.78 -40.90
N SER A 383 27.44 -14.03 -41.12
CA SER A 383 27.46 -12.56 -41.09
C SER A 383 26.79 -11.96 -39.85
N SER A 384 25.98 -12.73 -39.13
CA SER A 384 25.09 -12.24 -38.08
C SER A 384 25.01 -13.21 -36.91
N TYR A 385 24.69 -12.69 -35.72
CA TYR A 385 24.25 -13.51 -34.60
C TYR A 385 22.88 -14.11 -34.90
N ARG A 386 22.64 -15.28 -34.31
CA ARG A 386 21.44 -16.08 -34.50
C ARG A 386 20.70 -16.25 -33.20
N ILE A 387 19.39 -16.36 -33.33
CA ILE A 387 18.47 -16.75 -32.28
C ILE A 387 17.89 -18.11 -32.63
N SER A 388 17.86 -19.01 -31.66
CA SER A 388 17.04 -20.22 -31.71
C SER A 388 15.87 -20.05 -30.75
N ASP A 389 14.67 -19.97 -31.29
CA ASP A 389 13.44 -19.86 -30.51
C ASP A 389 12.31 -20.71 -31.15
N SER A 390 11.03 -20.50 -30.80
CA SER A 390 9.93 -21.30 -31.39
C SER A 390 9.77 -21.14 -32.90
N ALA A 391 10.29 -20.06 -33.50
CA ALA A 391 10.29 -19.86 -34.95
C ALA A 391 11.40 -20.66 -35.66
N GLY A 392 12.24 -21.36 -34.89
CA GLY A 392 13.43 -22.05 -35.39
C GLY A 392 14.69 -21.20 -35.22
N VAL A 393 15.71 -21.51 -36.03
CA VAL A 393 16.97 -20.76 -36.04
C VAL A 393 16.91 -19.69 -37.12
N ALA A 394 17.11 -18.43 -36.74
CA ALA A 394 17.16 -17.30 -37.66
C ALA A 394 18.24 -16.30 -37.25
N ASP A 395 18.73 -15.52 -38.22
CA ASP A 395 19.60 -14.38 -37.93
C ASP A 395 18.81 -13.31 -37.16
N MET A 396 19.44 -12.68 -36.16
CA MET A 396 18.81 -11.63 -35.39
C MET A 396 18.51 -10.42 -36.29
N SER A 397 17.31 -9.85 -36.17
CA SER A 397 16.92 -8.70 -36.99
C SER A 397 17.82 -7.51 -36.74
N GLY A 398 18.40 -6.96 -37.81
CA GLY A 398 19.37 -5.87 -37.72
C GLY A 398 20.65 -6.22 -36.96
N SER A 399 20.88 -7.50 -36.63
CA SER A 399 21.94 -8.06 -35.77
C SER A 399 23.26 -7.30 -35.80
N PRO A 400 24.03 -7.29 -34.71
CA PRO A 400 25.43 -7.01 -34.84
C PRO A 400 26.02 -7.99 -35.88
N ALA A 401 26.65 -7.45 -36.94
CA ALA A 401 27.69 -8.19 -37.65
C ALA A 401 28.69 -8.80 -36.66
N PHE A 402 29.40 -9.86 -37.09
CA PHE A 402 30.45 -10.50 -36.28
C PHE A 402 31.26 -9.46 -35.51
N THR A 403 31.31 -9.63 -34.19
CA THR A 403 32.17 -8.86 -33.32
C THR A 403 33.08 -9.85 -32.62
N ASN A 404 34.34 -9.49 -32.59
CA ASN A 404 35.39 -10.09 -31.80
C ASN A 404 35.69 -9.22 -30.56
N GLN A 405 34.78 -8.28 -30.29
CA GLN A 405 34.71 -7.37 -29.15
C GLN A 405 33.45 -7.65 -28.35
N GLY A 406 33.43 -7.26 -27.08
CA GLY A 406 32.41 -7.59 -26.11
C GLY A 406 30.97 -7.16 -26.46
N LEU A 407 30.02 -7.92 -25.92
CA LEU A 407 28.58 -7.67 -25.95
C LEU A 407 28.05 -7.51 -24.52
N ASP A 408 27.10 -6.59 -24.34
CA ASP A 408 26.22 -6.55 -23.17
C ASP A 408 24.81 -6.98 -23.60
N ILE A 409 24.34 -8.08 -23.02
CA ILE A 409 23.10 -8.73 -23.42
C ILE A 409 22.12 -8.66 -22.26
N VAL A 410 20.88 -8.29 -22.55
CA VAL A 410 19.77 -8.47 -21.61
C VAL A 410 18.60 -9.15 -22.30
N PHE A 411 18.16 -10.23 -21.68
CA PHE A 411 16.94 -10.93 -22.00
C PHE A 411 15.85 -10.51 -21.02
N THR A 412 14.66 -10.19 -21.51
CA THR A 412 13.47 -9.87 -20.71
C THR A 412 12.38 -10.87 -21.01
N LEU A 413 11.82 -11.52 -19.99
CA LEU A 413 10.64 -12.36 -20.14
C LEU A 413 9.40 -11.46 -20.15
N THR A 414 8.74 -11.30 -21.30
CA THR A 414 7.63 -10.34 -21.48
C THR A 414 6.25 -10.96 -21.29
N GLY A 415 6.18 -12.28 -21.26
CA GLY A 415 5.00 -13.11 -20.99
C GLY A 415 5.44 -14.53 -20.70
N ALA A 416 4.53 -15.42 -20.31
CA ALA A 416 4.88 -16.79 -19.91
C ALA A 416 5.68 -17.58 -20.97
N SER A 417 5.52 -17.22 -22.24
CA SER A 417 6.25 -17.82 -23.37
C SER A 417 6.89 -16.79 -24.29
N THR A 418 6.78 -15.48 -24.02
CA THR A 418 7.28 -14.43 -24.93
C THR A 418 8.44 -13.69 -24.32
N TYR A 419 9.38 -13.24 -25.15
CA TYR A 419 10.57 -12.54 -24.68
C TYR A 419 10.90 -11.33 -25.55
N HIS A 420 11.78 -10.48 -25.01
CA HIS A 420 12.51 -9.47 -25.74
C HIS A 420 14.00 -9.53 -25.36
N ILE A 421 14.89 -9.50 -26.34
CA ILE A 421 16.34 -9.43 -26.14
C ILE A 421 16.86 -8.07 -26.63
N ARG A 422 17.76 -7.46 -25.86
CA ARG A 422 18.61 -6.35 -26.28
C ARG A 422 20.06 -6.81 -26.26
N VAL A 423 20.77 -6.52 -27.35
CA VAL A 423 22.21 -6.73 -27.47
C VAL A 423 22.85 -5.37 -27.76
N LEU A 424 23.70 -4.91 -26.85
CA LEU A 424 24.58 -3.78 -27.08
C LEU A 424 25.93 -4.31 -27.53
N ARG A 425 26.41 -3.87 -28.70
CA ARG A 425 27.80 -4.08 -29.08
C ARG A 425 28.66 -3.01 -28.44
N LEU A 426 29.63 -3.41 -27.61
CA LEU A 426 30.46 -2.47 -26.86
C LEU A 426 31.38 -1.63 -27.76
N SER A 427 31.86 -2.20 -28.88
CA SER A 427 32.78 -1.50 -29.79
C SER A 427 32.16 -0.39 -30.63
N SER A 428 30.87 -0.48 -30.92
CA SER A 428 30.17 0.53 -31.72
C SER A 428 29.01 1.19 -30.98
N ILE A 429 28.85 0.86 -29.69
CA ILE A 429 27.72 1.23 -28.81
C ILE A 429 26.33 1.05 -29.44
N THR A 430 26.25 0.20 -30.46
CA THR A 430 25.03 0.04 -31.24
C THR A 430 24.13 -0.96 -30.54
N ILE A 431 22.86 -0.56 -30.38
CA ILE A 431 21.83 -1.38 -29.74
C ILE A 431 21.03 -2.11 -30.81
N PHE A 432 20.87 -3.41 -30.60
CA PHE A 432 20.04 -4.31 -31.41
C PHE A 432 18.98 -4.93 -30.52
N THR A 433 17.76 -5.05 -31.02
CA THR A 433 16.64 -5.61 -30.26
C THR A 433 15.82 -6.59 -31.09
N GLN A 434 15.25 -7.58 -30.42
CA GLN A 434 14.31 -8.52 -31.04
C GLN A 434 13.33 -9.08 -30.01
N SER A 435 12.09 -9.31 -30.42
CA SER A 435 11.10 -10.06 -29.65
C SER A 435 10.80 -11.40 -30.30
N GLY A 436 10.41 -12.37 -29.49
CA GLY A 436 10.06 -13.70 -29.97
C GLY A 436 9.28 -14.52 -28.94
N THR A 437 9.14 -15.81 -29.23
CA THR A 437 8.46 -16.78 -28.35
C THR A 437 9.42 -17.94 -28.04
N LEU A 438 9.47 -18.36 -26.79
CA LEU A 438 10.33 -19.45 -26.30
C LEU A 438 10.01 -20.76 -27.01
N ILE A 439 11.02 -21.60 -27.21
CA ILE A 439 10.89 -22.96 -27.73
C ILE A 439 9.91 -23.73 -26.83
N THR A 440 8.95 -24.44 -27.43
CA THR A 440 8.11 -25.40 -26.72
C THR A 440 8.91 -26.69 -26.51
N PRO A 441 9.28 -27.06 -25.27
CA PRO A 441 10.07 -28.25 -25.04
C PRO A 441 9.23 -29.51 -25.32
N GLY A 442 9.88 -30.59 -25.75
CA GLY A 442 9.20 -31.86 -26.06
C GLY A 442 8.57 -32.57 -24.85
N SER A 443 8.93 -32.14 -23.63
CA SER A 443 8.32 -32.50 -22.34
C SER A 443 8.70 -31.42 -21.31
N GLY A 444 7.97 -31.27 -20.20
CA GLY A 444 8.27 -30.27 -19.16
C GLY A 444 7.66 -28.88 -19.39
N THR A 445 8.12 -27.88 -18.62
CA THR A 445 7.60 -26.50 -18.64
C THR A 445 8.52 -25.55 -19.43
N GLN A 446 7.97 -24.41 -19.86
CA GLN A 446 8.73 -23.28 -20.44
C GLN A 446 9.32 -22.34 -19.37
N GLU A 447 9.41 -22.80 -18.13
CA GLU A 447 9.98 -22.03 -17.03
C GLU A 447 11.50 -21.96 -17.17
N ILE A 448 12.03 -20.77 -17.40
CA ILE A 448 13.48 -20.54 -17.47
C ILE A 448 14.03 -20.59 -16.05
N THR A 449 14.87 -21.56 -15.75
CA THR A 449 15.39 -21.82 -14.40
C THR A 449 16.91 -21.83 -14.35
N ARG A 450 17.58 -21.70 -15.50
CA ARG A 450 19.04 -21.71 -15.59
C ARG A 450 19.53 -21.09 -16.88
N MET A 451 20.75 -20.58 -16.82
CA MET A 451 21.52 -20.17 -17.98
C MET A 451 22.53 -21.26 -18.37
N ARG A 452 22.92 -21.25 -19.64
CA ARG A 452 24.06 -21.98 -20.17
C ARG A 452 24.90 -21.07 -21.04
N VAL A 453 26.21 -21.15 -20.93
CA VAL A 453 27.15 -20.63 -21.94
C VAL A 453 27.85 -21.79 -22.59
N PHE A 454 28.23 -21.66 -23.86
CA PHE A 454 28.84 -22.75 -24.60
C PHE A 454 29.83 -22.31 -25.67
N ASN A 455 30.87 -23.13 -25.86
CA ASN A 455 31.82 -23.05 -26.96
C ASN A 455 31.83 -24.41 -27.66
N SER A 456 31.35 -24.43 -28.90
CA SER A 456 31.21 -25.62 -29.73
C SER A 456 32.21 -25.57 -30.88
N LEU A 457 33.48 -25.82 -30.57
CA LEU A 457 34.60 -25.91 -31.51
C LEU A 457 35.03 -24.56 -32.13
N ALA A 458 35.11 -23.47 -31.34
CA ALA A 458 35.53 -22.16 -31.85
C ALA A 458 36.91 -22.19 -32.53
N GLY A 459 37.83 -23.04 -32.07
CA GLY A 459 39.17 -23.15 -32.65
C GLY A 459 40.25 -23.32 -31.59
N SER A 460 41.51 -23.18 -31.99
CA SER A 460 42.67 -23.36 -31.11
C SER A 460 43.39 -22.06 -30.81
N GLY A 461 43.86 -21.92 -29.56
CA GLY A 461 44.65 -20.78 -29.08
C GLY A 461 43.79 -19.63 -28.56
N ALA A 462 44.42 -18.67 -27.87
CA ALA A 462 43.74 -17.63 -27.11
C ALA A 462 42.71 -16.81 -27.90
N LEU A 463 42.93 -16.64 -29.21
CA LEU A 463 42.00 -15.94 -30.10
C LEU A 463 40.65 -16.65 -30.30
N ALA A 464 40.53 -17.93 -29.93
CA ALA A 464 39.30 -18.71 -30.04
C ALA A 464 38.63 -18.97 -28.67
N ASP A 465 39.16 -18.35 -27.62
CA ASP A 465 38.60 -18.44 -26.29
C ASP A 465 37.41 -17.48 -26.16
N ALA A 466 36.39 -17.94 -25.44
CA ALA A 466 35.21 -17.16 -25.13
C ALA A 466 35.22 -16.78 -23.65
N PHE A 467 34.66 -15.62 -23.33
CA PHE A 467 34.62 -15.05 -22.00
C PHE A 467 33.21 -14.59 -21.67
N ILE A 468 32.83 -14.73 -20.40
CA ILE A 468 31.65 -14.06 -19.87
C ILE A 468 31.99 -13.27 -18.63
N ASN A 469 31.18 -12.26 -18.36
CA ASN A 469 31.22 -11.56 -17.09
C ASN A 469 29.86 -11.02 -16.67
N THR A 470 29.78 -10.60 -15.41
CA THR A 470 28.64 -9.92 -14.77
C THR A 470 27.27 -10.56 -15.01
N PRO A 471 27.12 -11.91 -14.97
CA PRO A 471 25.80 -12.51 -15.12
C PRO A 471 24.91 -12.03 -13.97
N ALA A 472 23.66 -11.69 -14.28
CA ALA A 472 22.73 -11.22 -13.27
C ALA A 472 21.28 -11.55 -13.64
N LEU A 473 20.49 -11.82 -12.61
CA LEU A 473 19.04 -11.96 -12.68
C LEU A 473 18.44 -10.85 -11.80
N LEU A 474 17.60 -10.00 -12.36
CA LEU A 474 17.03 -8.85 -11.66
C LEU A 474 15.54 -8.67 -11.93
N ASP A 475 14.89 -8.04 -10.96
CA ASP A 475 13.53 -7.55 -11.04
C ASP A 475 13.53 -6.03 -11.27
N PRO A 476 13.15 -5.55 -12.47
CA PRO A 476 13.08 -4.13 -12.75
C PRO A 476 11.76 -3.48 -12.29
N ILE A 477 10.75 -4.22 -11.82
CA ILE A 477 9.40 -3.69 -11.52
C ILE A 477 9.06 -3.99 -10.07
N PRO A 478 8.91 -2.95 -9.21
CA PRO A 478 8.44 -3.19 -7.85
C PRO A 478 7.00 -3.70 -7.80
N PRO A 479 6.62 -4.45 -6.75
CA PRO A 479 5.27 -4.97 -6.61
C PRO A 479 4.27 -3.84 -6.35
N THR A 480 3.03 -4.02 -6.77
CA THR A 480 1.92 -3.05 -6.55
C THR A 480 0.68 -3.77 -6.02
N VAL A 481 -0.25 -3.04 -5.41
CA VAL A 481 -1.58 -3.58 -5.08
C VAL A 481 -2.45 -3.54 -6.33
N THR A 482 -2.96 -4.70 -6.75
CA THR A 482 -3.83 -4.82 -7.94
C THR A 482 -5.29 -5.06 -7.57
N GLY A 483 -5.59 -5.42 -6.33
CA GLY A 483 -6.97 -5.63 -5.88
C GLY A 483 -7.12 -5.70 -4.36
N VAL A 484 -8.28 -5.24 -3.90
CA VAL A 484 -8.74 -5.37 -2.51
C VAL A 484 -10.18 -5.84 -2.58
N SER A 485 -10.50 -6.92 -1.85
CA SER A 485 -11.84 -7.50 -1.80
C SER A 485 -12.17 -7.95 -0.38
N VAL A 486 -13.27 -7.43 0.15
CA VAL A 486 -13.85 -7.87 1.42
C VAL A 486 -14.39 -9.29 1.25
N VAL A 487 -14.08 -10.16 2.20
CA VAL A 487 -14.49 -11.58 2.21
C VAL A 487 -15.64 -11.79 3.18
N ASP A 488 -15.54 -11.22 4.38
CA ASP A 488 -16.58 -11.13 5.38
C ASP A 488 -16.37 -9.87 6.25
N GLY A 489 -17.21 -9.63 7.27
CA GLY A 489 -17.16 -8.43 8.11
C GLY A 489 -15.87 -8.22 8.91
N THR A 490 -14.94 -9.19 8.93
CA THR A 490 -13.66 -9.08 9.64
C THR A 490 -12.45 -9.49 8.80
N THR A 491 -12.64 -9.77 7.51
CA THR A 491 -11.56 -10.23 6.64
C THR A 491 -11.59 -9.59 5.26
N VAL A 492 -10.39 -9.26 4.78
CA VAL A 492 -10.17 -8.58 3.49
C VAL A 492 -8.99 -9.25 2.78
N ASP A 493 -9.19 -9.65 1.54
CA ASP A 493 -8.12 -10.14 0.67
C ASP A 493 -7.46 -8.96 -0.07
N VAL A 494 -6.14 -8.90 -0.03
CA VAL A 494 -5.30 -7.97 -0.82
C VAL A 494 -4.49 -8.77 -1.82
N THR A 495 -4.54 -8.37 -3.09
CA THR A 495 -3.82 -9.02 -4.20
C THR A 495 -2.75 -8.10 -4.74
N PHE A 496 -1.55 -8.63 -4.94
CA PHE A 496 -0.41 -7.90 -5.49
C PHE A 496 -0.17 -8.23 -6.97
N SER A 497 0.64 -7.42 -7.66
CA SER A 497 0.99 -7.65 -9.07
C SER A 497 1.87 -8.88 -9.30
N GLU A 498 2.50 -9.40 -8.25
CA GLU A 498 3.46 -10.48 -8.32
C GLU A 498 3.63 -11.17 -6.96
N ALA A 499 4.49 -12.20 -6.92
CA ALA A 499 4.75 -12.94 -5.71
C ALA A 499 5.58 -12.13 -4.70
N MET A 500 5.10 -12.06 -3.46
CA MET A 500 5.67 -11.22 -2.41
C MET A 500 6.66 -11.97 -1.51
N GLY A 501 7.64 -11.25 -0.96
CA GLY A 501 8.67 -11.75 -0.06
C GLY A 501 8.52 -11.22 1.37
N SER A 502 9.57 -10.59 1.91
CA SER A 502 9.58 -10.18 3.32
C SER A 502 8.55 -9.11 3.65
N GLY A 503 7.99 -9.16 4.87
CA GLY A 503 7.09 -8.14 5.42
C GLY A 503 5.63 -8.22 4.96
N VAL A 504 5.30 -8.99 3.92
CA VAL A 504 3.92 -9.16 3.43
C VAL A 504 3.01 -9.89 4.43
N THR A 505 3.55 -10.69 5.34
CA THR A 505 2.76 -11.34 6.41
C THR A 505 2.81 -10.56 7.72
N THR A 506 3.41 -9.37 7.75
CA THR A 506 3.50 -8.53 8.95
C THR A 506 2.26 -7.62 9.02
N PRO A 507 1.34 -7.81 9.99
CA PRO A 507 0.06 -7.09 9.99
C PRO A 507 0.22 -5.57 10.12
N GLY A 508 1.23 -5.11 10.86
CA GLY A 508 1.55 -3.68 11.01
C GLY A 508 1.98 -2.98 9.72
N ASN A 509 2.23 -3.72 8.64
CA ASN A 509 2.53 -3.14 7.34
C ASN A 509 1.28 -2.76 6.53
N TYR A 510 0.07 -3.03 7.05
CA TYR A 510 -1.20 -2.76 6.38
C TYR A 510 -2.04 -1.78 7.18
N THR A 511 -2.64 -0.81 6.50
CA THR A 511 -3.59 0.13 7.10
C THR A 511 -4.92 0.06 6.35
N LEU A 512 -6.00 -0.16 7.10
CA LEU A 512 -7.39 -0.08 6.68
C LEU A 512 -7.88 1.37 6.76
N SER A 513 -8.67 1.78 5.79
CA SER A 513 -9.37 3.07 5.78
C SER A 513 -10.60 3.01 4.87
N GLY A 514 -11.31 4.13 4.75
CA GLY A 514 -12.53 4.24 3.95
C GLY A 514 -13.79 4.33 4.82
N THR A 515 -14.92 4.66 4.20
CA THR A 515 -16.19 4.84 4.92
C THR A 515 -16.73 3.54 5.51
N GLY A 516 -16.30 2.39 4.98
CA GLY A 516 -16.66 1.06 5.46
C GLY A 516 -15.92 0.58 6.70
N GLN A 517 -14.89 1.31 7.18
CA GLN A 517 -14.01 0.80 8.24
C GLN A 517 -14.77 0.46 9.55
N GLY A 518 -15.77 1.25 9.90
CA GLY A 518 -16.51 1.11 11.15
C GLY A 518 -15.60 1.10 12.39
N THR A 519 -15.79 0.12 13.27
CA THR A 519 -14.99 -0.05 14.50
C THR A 519 -13.73 -0.92 14.30
N LEU A 520 -13.47 -1.43 13.10
CA LEU A 520 -12.25 -2.20 12.84
C LEU A 520 -11.00 -1.35 13.11
N ALA A 521 -10.04 -1.95 13.80
CA ALA A 521 -8.74 -1.32 14.03
C ALA A 521 -8.05 -0.97 12.69
N ALA A 522 -7.26 0.10 12.67
CA ALA A 522 -6.58 0.52 11.46
C ALA A 522 -5.61 -0.56 10.93
N ASN A 523 -5.00 -1.38 11.78
CA ASN A 523 -4.13 -2.48 11.36
C ASN A 523 -4.82 -3.83 11.59
N PRO A 524 -4.67 -4.81 10.68
CA PRO A 524 -5.17 -6.16 10.91
C PRO A 524 -4.41 -6.85 12.06
N SER A 525 -5.02 -7.89 12.60
CA SER A 525 -4.41 -8.76 13.62
C SER A 525 -3.51 -9.83 12.99
N SER A 526 -3.79 -10.26 11.75
CA SER A 526 -2.96 -11.20 10.99
C SER A 526 -2.99 -10.93 9.49
N ALA A 527 -1.95 -11.34 8.78
CA ALA A 527 -1.85 -11.35 7.32
C ALA A 527 -1.31 -12.70 6.86
N VAL A 528 -2.07 -13.45 6.07
CA VAL A 528 -1.76 -14.84 5.69
C VAL A 528 -1.95 -15.08 4.20
N LEU A 529 -0.97 -15.71 3.54
CA LEU A 529 -1.06 -16.09 2.13
C LEU A 529 -2.24 -17.06 1.91
N GLN A 530 -3.11 -16.73 0.94
CA GLN A 530 -4.19 -17.63 0.50
C GLN A 530 -3.72 -18.48 -0.67
N SER A 531 -3.36 -17.84 -1.78
CA SER A 531 -2.80 -18.49 -2.96
C SER A 531 -2.13 -17.45 -3.87
N GLY A 532 -1.14 -17.88 -4.67
CA GLY A 532 -0.45 -16.99 -5.61
C GLY A 532 0.16 -15.76 -4.93
N ASN A 533 -0.43 -14.60 -5.20
CA ASN A 533 -0.05 -13.28 -4.69
C ASN A 533 -1.19 -12.59 -3.91
N THR A 534 -2.15 -13.36 -3.41
CA THR A 534 -3.28 -12.86 -2.60
C THR A 534 -3.11 -13.23 -1.13
N TYR A 535 -3.23 -12.24 -0.24
CA TYR A 535 -3.08 -12.37 1.20
C TYR A 535 -4.38 -11.96 1.89
N ARG A 536 -4.81 -12.75 2.88
CA ARG A 536 -5.95 -12.43 3.73
C ARG A 536 -5.49 -11.67 4.96
N LEU A 537 -6.06 -10.50 5.12
CA LEU A 537 -5.99 -9.70 6.34
C LEU A 537 -7.18 -10.05 7.21
N THR A 538 -6.95 -10.26 8.52
CA THR A 538 -8.00 -10.60 9.48
C THR A 538 -7.92 -9.70 10.69
N TRP A 539 -9.06 -9.19 11.13
CA TRP A 539 -9.24 -8.43 12.35
C TRP A 539 -9.84 -9.33 13.44
N ALA A 540 -9.30 -9.27 14.65
CA ALA A 540 -9.78 -10.09 15.77
C ALA A 540 -11.12 -9.63 16.34
N ALA A 541 -11.47 -8.36 16.14
CA ALA A 541 -12.68 -7.73 16.65
C ALA A 541 -13.01 -6.46 15.85
N GLY A 542 -14.21 -5.94 16.08
CA GLY A 542 -14.79 -4.79 15.41
C GLY A 542 -15.69 -5.20 14.24
N GLU A 543 -16.29 -4.19 13.64
CA GLU A 543 -17.37 -4.32 12.67
C GLU A 543 -17.25 -3.24 11.61
N MET A 544 -17.59 -3.59 10.37
CA MET A 544 -17.61 -2.68 9.23
C MET A 544 -18.93 -1.91 9.16
N VAL A 545 -18.92 -0.79 8.44
CA VAL A 545 -20.17 -0.17 7.97
C VAL A 545 -20.63 -0.89 6.70
N ASP A 546 -21.87 -1.37 6.70
CA ASP A 546 -22.48 -2.08 5.59
C ASP A 546 -22.55 -1.18 4.34
N GLY A 547 -22.08 -1.71 3.21
CA GLY A 547 -22.03 -0.98 1.95
C GLY A 547 -21.06 0.19 1.91
N GLY A 548 -20.18 0.36 2.90
CA GLY A 548 -19.12 1.37 2.90
C GLY A 548 -17.86 0.95 2.10
N ASP A 549 -17.02 1.91 1.74
CA ASP A 549 -15.78 1.64 1.00
C ASP A 549 -14.69 1.10 1.94
N ILE A 550 -14.05 0.00 1.55
CA ILE A 550 -12.91 -0.58 2.27
C ILE A 550 -11.64 -0.40 1.47
N THR A 551 -10.71 0.40 1.98
CA THR A 551 -9.39 0.64 1.39
C THR A 551 -8.30 -0.01 2.22
N VAL A 552 -7.42 -0.77 1.58
CA VAL A 552 -6.21 -1.31 2.20
C VAL A 552 -5.01 -0.64 1.56
N THR A 553 -4.13 -0.10 2.40
CA THR A 553 -2.83 0.45 1.99
C THR A 553 -1.70 -0.39 2.58
N ALA A 554 -0.80 -0.87 1.73
CA ALA A 554 0.42 -1.54 2.15
C ALA A 554 1.58 -0.53 2.24
N SER A 555 2.34 -0.61 3.33
CA SER A 555 3.51 0.23 3.57
C SER A 555 4.74 -0.24 2.80
N THR A 556 5.78 0.61 2.74
CA THR A 556 7.08 0.28 2.12
C THR A 556 7.85 -0.84 2.83
N GLY A 557 7.38 -1.29 4.00
CA GLY A 557 7.90 -2.48 4.68
C GLY A 557 7.43 -3.81 4.09
N VAL A 558 6.55 -3.77 3.07
CA VAL A 558 6.21 -4.94 2.24
C VAL A 558 7.14 -4.99 1.04
N HIS A 559 7.79 -6.14 0.83
CA HIS A 559 8.75 -6.36 -0.25
C HIS A 559 8.35 -7.54 -1.14
N ASP A 560 8.79 -7.53 -2.40
CA ASP A 560 8.79 -8.73 -3.27
C ASP A 560 9.91 -9.73 -2.84
N PHE A 561 10.12 -10.77 -3.65
CA PHE A 561 11.24 -11.70 -3.44
C PHE A 561 12.62 -11.11 -3.81
N ALA A 562 12.66 -10.04 -4.59
CA ALA A 562 13.88 -9.36 -5.01
C ALA A 562 14.39 -8.42 -3.90
N GLY A 563 13.52 -8.10 -2.94
CA GLY A 563 13.74 -7.11 -1.89
C GLY A 563 13.19 -5.72 -2.24
N SER A 564 12.58 -5.52 -3.41
CA SER A 564 11.99 -4.24 -3.78
C SER A 564 10.79 -3.96 -2.88
N SER A 565 10.78 -2.80 -2.23
CA SER A 565 9.59 -2.30 -1.52
C SER A 565 8.43 -2.10 -2.48
N ILE A 566 7.20 -2.19 -1.95
CA ILE A 566 5.99 -1.93 -2.72
C ILE A 566 6.01 -0.55 -3.41
N GLY A 567 5.74 -0.56 -4.71
CA GLY A 567 5.60 0.61 -5.56
C GLY A 567 4.17 1.15 -5.59
N SER A 568 3.96 2.17 -6.40
CA SER A 568 2.64 2.78 -6.61
C SER A 568 1.91 2.12 -7.79
N PRO A 569 0.61 1.76 -7.66
CA PRO A 569 -0.22 1.95 -6.47
C PRO A 569 0.09 0.94 -5.36
N ASN A 570 0.22 1.43 -4.12
CA ASN A 570 0.42 0.60 -2.92
C ASN A 570 -0.89 0.41 -2.13
N SER A 571 -2.03 0.78 -2.71
CA SER A 571 -3.34 0.66 -2.10
C SER A 571 -4.40 0.25 -3.13
N GLY A 572 -5.50 -0.29 -2.62
CA GLY A 572 -6.69 -0.59 -3.41
C GLY A 572 -7.95 -0.43 -2.56
N THR A 573 -9.09 -0.26 -3.22
CA THR A 573 -10.39 -0.02 -2.58
C THR A 573 -11.43 -1.01 -3.11
N HIS A 574 -12.11 -1.72 -2.21
CA HIS A 574 -13.36 -2.39 -2.48
C HIS A 574 -14.50 -1.40 -2.27
N ALA A 575 -14.93 -0.75 -3.35
CA ALA A 575 -16.00 0.25 -3.30
C ALA A 575 -17.34 -0.41 -2.93
N GLY A 576 -18.00 0.12 -1.91
CA GLY A 576 -19.23 -0.42 -1.35
C GLY A 576 -19.14 -1.84 -0.80
N GLY A 577 -17.92 -2.29 -0.47
CA GLY A 577 -17.63 -3.67 -0.12
C GLY A 577 -17.81 -4.02 1.35
N GLY A 578 -18.02 -3.04 2.22
CA GLY A 578 -18.19 -3.25 3.66
C GLY A 578 -19.38 -4.16 3.96
N ILE A 579 -19.20 -5.08 4.92
CA ILE A 579 -20.23 -6.03 5.37
C ILE A 579 -20.43 -5.79 6.87
N GLY A 580 -21.53 -5.14 7.23
CA GLY A 580 -21.90 -4.84 8.61
C GLY A 580 -23.20 -5.54 8.99
N VAL A 581 -23.45 -5.67 10.29
CA VAL A 581 -24.77 -6.00 10.83
C VAL A 581 -25.46 -4.69 11.20
N LEU A 582 -26.73 -4.55 10.81
CA LEU A 582 -27.50 -3.35 11.16
C LEU A 582 -28.20 -3.57 12.51
N PRO A 583 -28.24 -2.54 13.38
CA PRO A 583 -28.99 -2.64 14.62
C PRO A 583 -30.49 -2.75 14.34
N ALA A 584 -31.20 -3.47 15.20
CA ALA A 584 -32.65 -3.62 15.17
C ALA A 584 -33.24 -3.43 16.58
N VAL A 585 -34.50 -3.01 16.65
CA VAL A 585 -35.23 -2.98 17.93
C VAL A 585 -35.78 -4.38 18.21
N SER A 586 -35.39 -4.97 19.33
CA SER A 586 -35.81 -6.30 19.75
C SER A 586 -37.10 -6.26 20.57
N ALA A 587 -37.30 -5.25 21.42
CA ALA A 587 -38.55 -5.05 22.16
C ALA A 587 -38.74 -3.60 22.65
N ILE A 588 -39.99 -3.25 22.97
CA ILE A 588 -40.33 -2.08 23.79
C ILE A 588 -41.21 -2.57 24.95
N THR A 589 -40.76 -2.35 26.17
CA THR A 589 -41.40 -2.84 27.41
C THR A 589 -41.72 -1.71 28.37
N ARG A 590 -42.70 -1.92 29.26
CA ARG A 590 -43.04 -0.99 30.34
C ARG A 590 -41.93 -0.98 31.39
N GLN A 591 -41.44 0.21 31.77
CA GLN A 591 -40.40 0.37 32.77
C GLN A 591 -40.92 1.00 34.06
N THR A 592 -41.59 2.15 33.97
CA THR A 592 -42.10 2.84 35.16
C THR A 592 -43.40 3.59 34.86
N PRO A 593 -44.51 3.28 35.57
CA PRO A 593 -44.67 2.18 36.54
C PRO A 593 -44.51 0.78 35.91
N ALA A 594 -44.27 -0.25 36.72
CA ALA A 594 -44.17 -1.62 36.18
C ALA A 594 -45.53 -2.20 35.75
N GLY A 595 -46.62 -1.75 36.39
CA GLY A 595 -47.98 -2.20 36.10
C GLY A 595 -48.57 -1.52 34.85
N PRO A 596 -49.50 -2.19 34.14
CA PRO A 596 -50.07 -1.65 32.90
C PRO A 596 -51.09 -0.54 33.11
N LEU A 597 -51.75 -0.45 34.27
CA LEU A 597 -52.76 0.56 34.58
C LEU A 597 -52.16 1.68 35.47
N THR A 598 -52.36 2.94 35.11
CA THR A 598 -51.81 4.08 35.86
C THR A 598 -52.56 5.39 35.61
N ASN A 599 -52.52 6.29 36.59
CA ASN A 599 -52.94 7.69 36.46
C ASN A 599 -51.75 8.68 36.45
N ALA A 600 -50.50 8.19 36.41
CA ALA A 600 -49.30 9.03 36.48
C ALA A 600 -49.22 10.02 35.30
N ALA A 601 -48.70 11.24 35.54
CA ALA A 601 -48.57 12.26 34.49
C ALA A 601 -47.57 11.89 33.38
N SER A 602 -46.64 10.98 33.68
CA SER A 602 -45.67 10.44 32.75
C SER A 602 -45.43 8.96 33.02
N VAL A 603 -45.07 8.23 31.98
CA VAL A 603 -44.64 6.84 32.02
C VAL A 603 -43.30 6.70 31.30
N THR A 604 -42.56 5.65 31.60
CA THR A 604 -41.29 5.32 30.95
C THR A 604 -41.39 3.95 30.30
N LEU A 605 -41.03 3.88 29.02
CA LEU A 605 -40.88 2.62 28.28
C LEU A 605 -39.40 2.36 27.99
N ARG A 606 -38.97 1.11 28.10
CA ARG A 606 -37.61 0.67 27.77
C ARG A 606 -37.57 0.06 26.38
N VAL A 607 -36.69 0.58 25.55
CA VAL A 607 -36.37 0.06 24.21
C VAL A 607 -35.12 -0.81 24.33
N LEU A 608 -35.19 -2.02 23.77
CA LEU A 608 -34.07 -2.95 23.68
C LEU A 608 -33.62 -3.05 22.22
N PHE A 609 -32.32 -2.93 21.97
CA PHE A 609 -31.71 -3.09 20.66
C PHE A 609 -31.12 -4.50 20.50
N SER A 610 -30.74 -4.89 19.28
CA SER A 610 -30.07 -6.17 18.99
C SER A 610 -28.57 -6.15 19.30
N GLU A 611 -28.02 -4.95 19.49
CA GLU A 611 -26.61 -4.66 19.71
C GLU A 611 -26.44 -3.24 20.28
N ASP A 612 -25.21 -2.89 20.64
CA ASP A 612 -24.88 -1.57 21.20
C ASP A 612 -25.05 -0.45 20.17
N VAL A 613 -25.77 0.60 20.56
CA VAL A 613 -25.98 1.82 19.78
C VAL A 613 -25.17 3.00 20.31
N GLN A 614 -24.88 3.94 19.43
CA GLN A 614 -24.27 5.22 19.82
C GLN A 614 -25.29 6.02 20.63
N GLY A 615 -25.07 6.18 21.93
CA GLY A 615 -26.03 6.87 22.79
C GLY A 615 -26.35 8.32 22.38
N GLY A 616 -25.44 9.00 21.66
CA GLY A 616 -25.69 10.32 21.09
C GLY A 616 -26.59 10.35 19.86
N SER A 617 -26.82 9.20 19.22
CA SER A 617 -27.72 9.06 18.07
C SER A 617 -29.18 8.78 18.48
N VAL A 618 -29.42 8.37 19.73
CA VAL A 618 -30.76 8.09 20.26
C VAL A 618 -31.38 9.36 20.84
N GLY A 619 -32.29 9.97 20.08
CA GLY A 619 -32.96 11.22 20.42
C GLY A 619 -34.48 11.10 20.52
N VAL A 620 -35.11 12.11 21.13
CA VAL A 620 -36.59 12.19 21.21
C VAL A 620 -37.27 12.17 19.83
N GLY A 621 -36.56 12.59 18.78
CA GLY A 621 -37.05 12.63 17.40
C GLY A 621 -37.13 11.26 16.73
N ASP A 622 -36.53 10.22 17.30
CA ASP A 622 -36.57 8.85 16.77
C ASP A 622 -37.84 8.09 17.15
N PHE A 623 -38.63 8.66 18.06
CA PHE A 623 -39.79 8.01 18.66
C PHE A 623 -41.07 8.79 18.42
N THR A 624 -42.18 8.06 18.37
CA THR A 624 -43.54 8.64 18.39
C THR A 624 -44.40 7.91 19.41
N VAL A 625 -45.45 8.59 19.88
CA VAL A 625 -46.41 8.02 20.82
C VAL A 625 -47.51 7.29 20.05
N ALA A 626 -47.72 6.02 20.39
CA ALA A 626 -48.91 5.28 20.00
C ALA A 626 -49.98 5.47 21.09
N SER A 627 -50.97 6.31 20.85
CA SER A 627 -52.02 6.58 21.84
C SER A 627 -53.43 6.51 21.27
N SER A 628 -54.37 6.12 22.11
CA SER A 628 -55.81 6.15 21.84
C SER A 628 -56.56 6.68 23.05
N GLY A 629 -57.57 7.54 22.87
CA GLY A 629 -58.38 8.11 23.97
C GLY A 629 -57.77 9.30 24.70
N VAL A 630 -56.45 9.31 24.93
CA VAL A 630 -55.75 10.44 25.57
C VAL A 630 -55.44 11.58 24.60
N THR A 631 -55.36 12.81 25.11
CA THR A 631 -54.99 14.01 24.33
C THR A 631 -53.70 14.64 24.84
N GLY A 632 -52.78 14.99 23.93
CA GLY A 632 -51.54 15.70 24.26
C GLY A 632 -50.40 14.81 24.77
N ALA A 633 -50.50 13.49 24.61
CA ALA A 633 -49.41 12.58 24.90
C ALA A 633 -48.23 12.84 23.96
N SER A 634 -47.00 12.84 24.49
CA SER A 634 -45.78 13.16 23.74
C SER A 634 -44.54 12.58 24.40
N VAL A 635 -43.51 12.28 23.61
CA VAL A 635 -42.18 11.89 24.11
C VAL A 635 -41.51 13.13 24.69
N THR A 636 -41.08 13.06 25.95
CA THR A 636 -40.52 14.21 26.68
C THR A 636 -39.04 14.05 27.03
N GLY A 637 -38.52 12.83 26.98
CA GLY A 637 -37.11 12.58 27.25
C GLY A 637 -36.68 11.18 26.84
N VAL A 638 -35.39 11.04 26.56
CA VAL A 638 -34.72 9.77 26.29
C VAL A 638 -33.49 9.72 27.19
N SER A 639 -33.25 8.57 27.81
CA SER A 639 -32.06 8.29 28.60
C SER A 639 -31.54 6.93 28.19
N VAL A 640 -30.36 6.90 27.56
CA VAL A 640 -29.65 5.65 27.28
C VAL A 640 -29.14 5.08 28.60
N VAL A 641 -29.50 3.83 28.88
CA VAL A 641 -29.23 3.15 30.15
C VAL A 641 -27.96 2.32 30.06
N ASP A 642 -27.82 1.58 28.97
CA ASP A 642 -26.64 0.82 28.57
C ASP A 642 -26.47 0.90 27.05
N GLY A 643 -25.45 0.26 26.48
CA GLY A 643 -25.20 0.25 25.04
C GLY A 643 -26.42 -0.18 24.20
N ASP A 644 -27.18 -1.17 24.66
CA ASP A 644 -28.31 -1.78 23.96
C ASP A 644 -29.69 -1.46 24.59
N GLU A 645 -29.76 -0.55 25.57
CA GLU A 645 -31.00 -0.20 26.27
C GLU A 645 -31.23 1.33 26.38
N ALA A 646 -32.44 1.79 26.05
CA ALA A 646 -32.84 3.18 26.23
C ALA A 646 -34.21 3.32 26.93
N ASP A 647 -34.26 4.13 27.99
CA ASP A 647 -35.48 4.50 28.69
C ASP A 647 -36.07 5.78 28.08
N VAL A 648 -37.29 5.69 27.56
CA VAL A 648 -38.01 6.76 26.88
C VAL A 648 -39.19 7.20 27.74
N THR A 649 -39.16 8.47 28.17
CA THR A 649 -40.22 9.07 29.00
C THR A 649 -41.28 9.72 28.11
N VAL A 650 -42.53 9.37 28.38
CA VAL A 650 -43.71 9.82 27.64
C VAL A 650 -44.68 10.51 28.60
N SER A 651 -45.06 11.75 28.29
CA SER A 651 -46.20 12.40 28.95
C SER A 651 -47.48 11.69 28.57
N THR A 652 -48.32 11.33 29.54
CA THR A 652 -49.58 10.62 29.28
C THR A 652 -50.69 11.54 28.76
N GLY A 653 -50.48 12.86 28.80
CA GLY A 653 -51.50 13.84 28.45
C GLY A 653 -52.69 13.83 29.41
N SER A 654 -53.87 14.18 28.89
CA SER A 654 -55.14 14.28 29.61
C SER A 654 -56.18 13.28 29.07
N GLY A 655 -57.11 12.88 29.94
CA GLY A 655 -58.17 11.91 29.63
C GLY A 655 -57.72 10.45 29.83
N ASP A 656 -58.65 9.54 29.56
CA ASP A 656 -58.44 8.10 29.70
C ASP A 656 -58.12 7.47 28.35
N GLY A 657 -57.38 6.37 28.34
CA GLY A 657 -57.03 5.70 27.10
C GLY A 657 -55.80 4.80 27.21
N THR A 658 -54.99 4.77 26.16
CA THR A 658 -53.74 4.01 26.10
C THR A 658 -52.58 4.87 25.61
N VAL A 659 -51.38 4.59 26.12
CA VAL A 659 -50.11 5.22 25.73
C VAL A 659 -49.05 4.14 25.57
N GLY A 660 -48.50 4.02 24.37
CA GLY A 660 -47.34 3.21 24.02
C GLY A 660 -46.33 4.02 23.21
N LEU A 661 -45.27 3.36 22.75
CA LEU A 661 -44.17 3.98 22.02
C LEU A 661 -43.90 3.21 20.73
N GLU A 662 -43.53 3.93 19.68
CA GLU A 662 -43.04 3.36 18.42
C GLU A 662 -41.68 4.00 18.07
N VAL A 663 -40.81 3.22 17.43
CA VAL A 663 -39.58 3.72 16.81
C VAL A 663 -39.87 3.99 15.33
N LEU A 664 -39.53 5.20 14.88
CA LEU A 664 -39.81 5.67 13.54
C LEU A 664 -38.94 4.97 12.49
N ALA A 665 -39.48 4.83 11.27
CA ALA A 665 -38.70 4.35 10.13
C ALA A 665 -37.55 5.31 9.73
N ALA A 666 -37.67 6.58 10.10
CA ALA A 666 -36.68 7.62 9.85
C ALA A 666 -35.84 7.93 11.10
N ALA A 667 -35.79 7.00 12.06
CA ALA A 667 -34.91 7.13 13.22
C ALA A 667 -33.45 7.24 12.75
N THR A 668 -32.68 8.10 13.43
CA THR A 668 -31.28 8.38 13.14
C THR A 668 -30.32 7.62 14.07
N ILE A 669 -30.80 6.50 14.62
CA ILE A 669 -30.07 5.65 15.56
C ILE A 669 -29.01 4.86 14.80
N LEU A 670 -27.77 4.96 15.27
CA LEU A 670 -26.60 4.30 14.71
C LEU A 670 -26.05 3.27 15.70
N ASP A 671 -25.56 2.13 15.22
CA ASP A 671 -24.68 1.25 16.02
C ASP A 671 -23.30 1.90 16.24
N LEU A 672 -22.42 1.25 17.00
CA LEU A 672 -21.07 1.74 17.23
C LEU A 672 -20.19 1.78 15.96
N ALA A 673 -20.46 0.96 14.95
CA ALA A 673 -19.76 0.98 13.67
C ALA A 673 -20.21 2.13 12.76
N GLY A 674 -21.42 2.66 12.97
CA GLY A 674 -22.05 3.67 12.14
C GLY A 674 -23.11 3.12 11.17
N ASN A 675 -23.62 1.90 11.39
CA ASN A 675 -24.76 1.37 10.63
C ASN A 675 -26.08 1.94 11.14
N ASP A 676 -26.97 2.33 10.22
CA ASP A 676 -28.32 2.80 10.52
C ASP A 676 -29.23 1.67 11.02
N LEU A 677 -30.19 2.02 11.88
CA LEU A 677 -31.27 1.13 12.30
C LEU A 677 -32.01 0.52 11.10
N ASN A 678 -32.13 -0.82 11.11
CA ASN A 678 -32.68 -1.60 10.00
C ASN A 678 -34.13 -1.23 9.65
N ALA A 679 -35.01 -1.03 10.65
CA ALA A 679 -36.42 -0.79 10.43
C ALA A 679 -37.15 -0.12 11.61
N ALA A 680 -38.33 0.44 11.32
CA ALA A 680 -39.30 0.90 12.32
C ALA A 680 -39.76 -0.24 13.25
N PHE A 681 -40.21 0.13 14.45
CA PHE A 681 -40.78 -0.83 15.42
C PHE A 681 -42.07 -0.30 16.04
N ASN A 682 -43.19 -1.01 15.83
CA ASN A 682 -44.54 -0.57 16.20
C ASN A 682 -45.37 -1.62 16.97
N SER A 683 -44.70 -2.54 17.67
CA SER A 683 -45.36 -3.65 18.39
C SER A 683 -45.05 -3.70 19.90
N GLY A 684 -44.74 -2.54 20.47
CA GLY A 684 -44.38 -2.39 21.88
C GLY A 684 -45.52 -2.59 22.86
N GLU A 685 -45.18 -2.77 24.13
CA GLU A 685 -46.15 -2.71 25.22
C GLU A 685 -46.75 -1.30 25.37
N SER A 686 -47.98 -1.22 25.89
CA SER A 686 -48.66 0.04 26.21
C SER A 686 -49.15 0.08 27.66
N TYR A 687 -49.35 1.28 28.16
CA TYR A 687 -50.05 1.57 29.41
C TYR A 687 -51.52 1.90 29.13
N THR A 688 -52.42 1.44 30.00
CA THR A 688 -53.78 1.96 30.14
C THR A 688 -53.73 3.16 31.09
N ILE A 689 -54.13 4.31 30.57
CA ILE A 689 -54.17 5.57 31.31
C ILE A 689 -55.59 5.81 31.79
N ASP A 690 -55.73 6.04 33.08
CA ASP A 690 -57.02 6.35 33.70
C ASP A 690 -56.84 7.54 34.64
N LYS A 691 -57.47 8.66 34.28
CA LYS A 691 -57.44 9.94 34.98
C LYS A 691 -58.79 10.27 35.60
N THR A 692 -59.81 9.44 35.37
CA THR A 692 -61.17 9.69 35.83
C THR A 692 -61.29 9.18 37.26
N PRO A 693 -61.60 10.04 38.23
CA PRO A 693 -61.85 9.57 39.58
C PRO A 693 -63.17 8.81 39.69
N PRO A 694 -63.26 7.83 40.60
CA PRO A 694 -64.51 7.12 40.86
C PRO A 694 -65.53 8.08 41.44
N VAL A 695 -66.80 7.90 41.07
CA VAL A 695 -67.94 8.51 41.76
C VAL A 695 -68.96 7.43 42.14
N VAL A 696 -69.75 7.70 43.18
CA VAL A 696 -70.89 6.86 43.54
C VAL A 696 -71.93 6.94 42.42
N ALA A 697 -72.19 5.82 41.76
CA ALA A 697 -73.17 5.66 40.70
C ALA A 697 -74.59 5.47 41.26
N SER A 698 -74.69 4.66 42.32
CA SER A 698 -75.95 4.40 43.01
C SER A 698 -75.72 3.95 44.44
N PHE A 699 -76.70 4.24 45.29
CA PHE A 699 -76.83 3.68 46.63
C PHE A 699 -78.19 3.01 46.80
N ASP A 700 -78.20 1.70 47.06
CA ASP A 700 -79.41 0.91 47.33
C ASP A 700 -79.50 0.56 48.83
N PRO A 701 -80.31 1.31 49.61
CA PRO A 701 -80.36 1.16 51.06
C PRO A 701 -81.31 0.05 51.52
N PHE A 702 -80.78 -0.84 52.37
CA PHE A 702 -81.52 -1.72 53.30
C PHE A 702 -82.53 -2.69 52.66
N GLU A 703 -82.08 -3.92 52.36
CA GLU A 703 -82.96 -4.99 51.84
C GLU A 703 -84.01 -5.49 52.88
N LEU A 704 -83.71 -5.45 54.19
CA LEU A 704 -84.59 -5.85 55.30
C LEU A 704 -84.35 -5.00 56.56
N ALA A 705 -85.39 -4.74 57.37
CA ALA A 705 -85.31 -3.94 58.61
C ALA A 705 -84.62 -4.66 59.81
N ASN A 706 -83.82 -5.70 59.56
CA ASN A 706 -83.30 -6.60 60.60
C ASN A 706 -81.81 -6.37 60.85
N SER A 707 -81.31 -6.84 61.99
CA SER A 707 -79.88 -6.93 62.29
C SER A 707 -79.34 -8.28 61.77
N PRO A 708 -78.31 -8.30 60.90
CA PRO A 708 -77.55 -7.15 60.39
C PRO A 708 -78.25 -6.41 59.24
N ALA A 709 -78.16 -5.08 59.25
CA ALA A 709 -78.66 -4.22 58.18
C ALA A 709 -77.64 -4.13 57.04
N MET A 710 -78.07 -4.25 55.78
CA MET A 710 -77.20 -4.30 54.60
C MET A 710 -77.60 -3.28 53.55
N ALA A 711 -76.65 -2.60 52.94
CA ALA A 711 -76.89 -1.68 51.82
C ALA A 711 -75.80 -1.84 50.76
N ASP A 712 -76.13 -1.63 49.49
CA ASP A 712 -75.18 -1.75 48.39
C ASP A 712 -74.83 -0.37 47.81
N VAL A 713 -73.53 -0.14 47.59
CA VAL A 713 -73.00 1.06 46.94
C VAL A 713 -72.27 0.67 45.65
N THR A 714 -72.63 1.29 44.53
CA THR A 714 -72.03 1.03 43.22
C THR A 714 -71.22 2.25 42.76
N PHE A 715 -70.04 2.03 42.20
CA PHE A 715 -69.18 3.10 41.66
C PHE A 715 -69.14 3.12 40.12
N THR A 716 -68.94 4.30 39.53
CA THR A 716 -68.71 4.47 38.09
C THR A 716 -67.25 4.20 37.75
N GLU A 717 -66.85 2.93 37.64
CA GLU A 717 -65.48 2.59 37.28
C GLU A 717 -65.38 1.52 36.21
N ALA A 718 -64.66 1.84 35.13
CA ALA A 718 -64.43 0.91 34.03
C ALA A 718 -63.25 -0.04 34.32
N ASN A 719 -62.24 0.44 35.05
CA ASN A 719 -61.01 -0.30 35.35
C ASN A 719 -61.01 -0.91 36.76
N GLY A 720 -62.13 -0.79 37.49
CA GLY A 720 -62.33 -1.36 38.81
C GLY A 720 -61.87 -0.45 39.97
N MET A 721 -62.29 -0.80 41.18
CA MET A 721 -61.95 -0.06 42.39
C MET A 721 -60.62 -0.56 42.99
N GLY A 722 -59.93 0.33 43.71
CA GLY A 722 -58.64 0.06 44.33
C GLY A 722 -58.64 0.25 45.84
N ALA A 723 -57.64 0.97 46.36
CA ALA A 723 -57.41 1.08 47.79
C ALA A 723 -58.59 1.75 48.54
N GLY A 724 -58.83 1.33 49.78
CA GLY A 724 -59.79 1.95 50.69
C GLY A 724 -61.27 1.64 50.44
N VAL A 725 -61.65 1.07 49.29
CA VAL A 725 -63.05 0.74 48.97
C VAL A 725 -63.66 -0.34 49.89
N THR A 726 -62.84 -1.19 50.50
CA THR A 726 -63.31 -2.19 51.49
C THR A 726 -63.15 -1.70 52.93
N THR A 727 -62.67 -0.47 53.13
CA THR A 727 -62.45 0.09 54.47
C THR A 727 -63.73 0.73 54.97
N ALA A 728 -64.41 0.09 55.92
CA ALA A 728 -65.73 0.50 56.40
C ALA A 728 -65.78 1.95 56.93
N SER A 729 -64.70 2.45 57.55
CA SER A 729 -64.62 3.84 58.03
C SER A 729 -64.60 4.89 56.92
N ASN A 730 -64.41 4.50 55.65
CA ASN A 730 -64.53 5.42 54.52
C ASN A 730 -66.00 5.68 54.11
N TYR A 731 -66.97 5.00 54.74
CA TYR A 731 -68.39 5.16 54.46
C TYR A 731 -69.07 5.80 55.65
N THR A 732 -69.81 6.88 55.42
CA THR A 732 -70.58 7.57 56.46
C THR A 732 -72.04 7.70 56.06
N LEU A 733 -72.92 7.06 56.81
CA LEU A 733 -74.37 7.15 56.70
C LEU A 733 -74.87 8.41 57.43
N SER A 734 -75.74 9.18 56.78
CA SER A 734 -76.37 10.36 57.36
C SER A 734 -77.86 10.47 56.98
N GLY A 735 -78.62 11.27 57.73
CA GLY A 735 -80.07 11.45 57.50
C GLY A 735 -80.96 10.31 58.02
N SER A 736 -80.40 9.30 58.69
CA SER A 736 -81.16 8.20 59.30
C SER A 736 -81.93 8.65 60.55
N THR A 737 -83.19 8.20 60.67
CA THR A 737 -83.99 8.29 61.90
C THR A 737 -83.89 7.02 62.77
N GLY A 738 -83.10 6.01 62.35
CA GLY A 738 -82.85 4.75 63.05
C GLY A 738 -81.65 4.79 64.01
N THR A 739 -81.26 3.62 64.57
CA THR A 739 -80.18 3.50 65.58
C THR A 739 -78.84 3.00 65.01
N LEU A 740 -78.72 2.89 63.67
CA LEU A 740 -77.48 2.50 63.01
C LEU A 740 -76.33 3.47 63.32
N ALA A 741 -75.13 2.92 63.49
CA ALA A 741 -73.91 3.71 63.62
C ALA A 741 -73.62 4.48 62.31
N ALA A 742 -72.94 5.63 62.43
CA ALA A 742 -72.60 6.46 61.29
C ALA A 742 -71.70 5.73 60.27
N ASN A 743 -70.82 4.83 60.70
CA ASN A 743 -69.99 4.00 59.82
C ASN A 743 -70.48 2.55 59.85
N PRO A 744 -70.44 1.81 58.73
CA PRO A 744 -70.67 0.37 58.73
C PRO A 744 -69.55 -0.37 59.47
N ASP A 745 -69.83 -1.63 59.84
CA ASP A 745 -68.83 -2.53 60.43
C ASP A 745 -67.95 -3.20 59.37
N SER A 746 -68.47 -3.38 58.15
CA SER A 746 -67.73 -3.94 57.01
C SER A 746 -68.20 -3.42 55.66
N ALA A 747 -67.29 -3.39 54.68
CA ALA A 747 -67.57 -3.16 53.26
C ALA A 747 -66.95 -4.28 52.42
N VAL A 748 -67.75 -5.02 51.65
CA VAL A 748 -67.32 -6.23 50.94
C VAL A 748 -67.79 -6.22 49.49
N LEU A 749 -66.91 -6.58 48.55
CA LEU A 749 -67.25 -6.65 47.12
C LEU A 749 -68.34 -7.70 46.86
N GLN A 750 -69.40 -7.30 46.15
CA GLN A 750 -70.48 -8.21 45.69
C GLN A 750 -70.30 -8.62 44.23
N GLY A 751 -69.71 -7.75 43.41
CA GLY A 751 -69.43 -8.00 41.99
C GLY A 751 -69.27 -6.71 41.21
N GLY A 752 -68.43 -6.73 40.16
CA GLY A 752 -68.12 -5.53 39.37
C GLY A 752 -67.59 -4.40 40.25
N THR A 753 -68.29 -3.27 40.27
CA THR A 753 -68.00 -2.10 41.11
C THR A 753 -68.98 -1.90 42.27
N THR A 754 -69.72 -2.95 42.65
CA THR A 754 -70.73 -2.92 43.72
C THR A 754 -70.19 -3.52 45.02
N TYR A 755 -70.32 -2.77 46.11
CA TYR A 755 -69.86 -3.13 47.45
C TYR A 755 -71.02 -3.14 48.45
N ARG A 756 -71.11 -4.20 49.24
CA ARG A 756 -72.07 -4.34 50.33
C ARG A 756 -71.52 -3.81 51.63
N LEU A 757 -72.22 -2.84 52.19
CA LEU A 757 -72.01 -2.29 53.52
C LEU A 757 -72.87 -3.08 54.50
N THR A 758 -72.33 -3.41 55.67
CA THR A 758 -73.06 -4.17 56.70
C THR A 758 -72.90 -3.51 58.07
N TRP A 759 -74.02 -3.37 58.78
CA TRP A 759 -74.09 -2.96 60.18
C TRP A 759 -74.59 -4.12 61.02
N ASN A 760 -73.75 -4.60 61.93
CA ASN A 760 -74.05 -5.75 62.80
C ASN A 760 -75.06 -5.40 63.89
N THR A 761 -75.13 -4.14 64.30
CA THR A 761 -76.01 -3.66 65.39
C THR A 761 -76.78 -2.40 65.00
N GLY A 762 -78.00 -2.25 65.55
CA GLY A 762 -78.91 -1.13 65.26
C GLY A 762 -80.00 -1.51 64.26
N GLU A 763 -81.03 -0.67 64.17
CA GLU A 763 -82.19 -0.86 63.28
C GLU A 763 -82.18 0.17 62.15
N ALA A 764 -82.40 -0.30 60.92
CA ALA A 764 -82.53 0.55 59.74
C ALA A 764 -83.79 1.44 59.84
N PRO A 765 -83.77 2.67 59.30
CA PRO A 765 -84.93 3.55 59.34
C PRO A 765 -86.12 2.98 58.54
N TYR A 766 -87.31 2.99 59.13
CA TYR A 766 -88.54 2.42 58.55
C TYR A 766 -89.12 3.24 57.38
N ASN A 767 -88.81 4.54 57.29
CA ASN A 767 -89.19 5.41 56.18
C ASN A 767 -88.35 6.70 56.19
N GLY A 768 -87.69 7.03 55.08
CA GLY A 768 -86.90 8.25 54.95
C GLY A 768 -85.81 8.16 53.87
N THR A 769 -85.36 9.32 53.39
CA THR A 769 -84.20 9.43 52.51
C THR A 769 -82.93 9.38 53.35
N VAL A 770 -82.08 8.37 53.10
CA VAL A 770 -80.75 8.25 53.70
C VAL A 770 -79.68 8.58 52.68
N MET A 771 -78.56 9.15 53.14
CA MET A 771 -77.42 9.49 52.30
C MET A 771 -76.19 8.71 52.75
N ILE A 772 -75.50 8.12 51.78
CA ILE A 772 -74.14 7.61 51.99
C ILE A 772 -73.14 8.65 51.50
N THR A 773 -72.12 8.96 52.29
CA THR A 773 -70.97 9.76 51.88
C THR A 773 -69.72 8.90 51.91
N VAL A 774 -68.95 8.93 50.81
CA VAL A 774 -67.70 8.18 50.69
C VAL A 774 -66.52 9.13 50.89
N GLY A 775 -65.61 8.73 51.77
CA GLY A 775 -64.40 9.48 52.11
C GLY A 775 -63.33 9.35 51.02
N THR A 776 -62.47 10.37 50.92
CA THR A 776 -61.36 10.46 49.95
C THR A 776 -60.30 9.37 50.09
N GLY A 777 -60.43 8.49 51.10
CA GLY A 777 -59.62 7.28 51.25
C GLY A 777 -59.96 6.18 50.24
N VAL A 778 -61.11 6.25 49.55
CA VAL A 778 -61.47 5.33 48.46
C VAL A 778 -60.84 5.78 47.15
N GLN A 779 -60.21 4.85 46.44
CA GLN A 779 -59.55 5.08 45.16
C GLN A 779 -60.00 4.03 44.13
N ASP A 780 -59.82 4.33 42.86
CA ASP A 780 -59.90 3.33 41.78
C ASP A 780 -58.60 2.49 41.69
N ALA A 781 -58.57 1.54 40.75
CA ALA A 781 -57.41 0.69 40.50
C ALA A 781 -56.21 1.45 39.90
N ALA A 782 -56.42 2.63 39.31
CA ALA A 782 -55.38 3.52 38.80
C ALA A 782 -54.87 4.52 39.85
N THR A 783 -55.41 4.48 41.07
CA THR A 783 -55.13 5.34 42.23
C THR A 783 -55.73 6.75 42.18
N ASN A 784 -56.74 7.00 41.34
CA ASN A 784 -57.52 8.23 41.42
C ASN A 784 -58.42 8.18 42.67
N ALA A 785 -58.31 9.18 43.54
CA ALA A 785 -59.13 9.28 44.74
C ALA A 785 -60.54 9.76 44.41
N ILE A 786 -61.55 9.14 45.02
CA ILE A 786 -62.95 9.57 44.90
C ILE A 786 -63.08 11.05 45.23
N VAL A 787 -63.90 11.76 44.46
CA VAL A 787 -64.16 13.18 44.69
C VAL A 787 -64.78 13.39 46.07
N SER A 788 -64.26 14.32 46.87
CA SER A 788 -64.74 14.60 48.23
C SER A 788 -66.22 14.95 48.23
N GLY A 789 -67.03 14.23 49.03
CA GLY A 789 -68.47 14.40 49.08
C GLY A 789 -69.23 13.63 48.01
N SER A 790 -68.57 12.73 47.26
CA SER A 790 -69.26 11.75 46.43
C SER A 790 -70.12 10.87 47.33
N GLY A 791 -71.41 10.89 47.03
CA GLY A 791 -72.44 10.27 47.83
C GLY A 791 -73.73 10.25 47.04
N ASP A 792 -74.61 9.33 47.37
CA ASP A 792 -75.91 9.22 46.74
C ASP A 792 -76.99 9.05 47.81
N THR A 793 -78.20 9.46 47.46
CA THR A 793 -79.37 9.36 48.33
C THR A 793 -80.25 8.20 47.86
N GLY A 794 -80.53 7.28 48.76
CA GLY A 794 -81.49 6.21 48.53
C GLY A 794 -82.70 6.36 49.44
N SER A 795 -83.87 5.97 48.96
CA SER A 795 -85.07 5.81 49.80
C SER A 795 -85.25 4.33 50.15
N GLY A 796 -85.00 3.97 51.41
CA GLY A 796 -85.29 2.63 51.91
C GLY A 796 -86.77 2.50 52.26
N SER A 797 -87.43 1.45 51.76
CA SER A 797 -88.76 1.04 52.25
C SER A 797 -88.59 -0.28 52.99
N ALA A 798 -88.23 -0.18 54.27
CA ALA A 798 -88.07 -1.36 55.10
C ALA A 798 -89.47 -1.93 55.42
N VAL A 799 -89.78 -3.15 54.94
CA VAL A 799 -91.03 -3.83 55.29
C VAL A 799 -90.92 -4.27 56.76
N PRO A 800 -91.86 -3.89 57.65
CA PRO A 800 -91.79 -4.31 59.05
C PRO A 800 -91.86 -5.84 59.15
N ALA A 801 -91.01 -6.42 60.00
CA ALA A 801 -91.14 -7.82 60.39
C ALA A 801 -92.54 -8.05 61.01
N GLU A 802 -93.36 -8.88 60.37
CA GLU A 802 -94.71 -9.17 60.85
C GLU A 802 -94.72 -9.68 62.30
N LEU A 803 -95.51 -8.99 63.12
CA LEU A 803 -95.92 -9.40 64.46
C LEU A 803 -96.83 -10.64 64.36
N SER A 804 -96.26 -11.85 64.39
CA SER A 804 -97.04 -13.08 64.52
C SER A 804 -97.37 -13.38 65.99
N VAL A 805 -98.37 -12.68 66.54
CA VAL A 805 -99.13 -13.20 67.69
C VAL A 805 -100.61 -12.83 67.55
N PHE A 806 -101.47 -13.81 67.28
CA PHE A 806 -102.75 -13.93 67.98
C PHE A 806 -103.11 -15.41 68.20
N SER A 807 -103.72 -15.63 69.35
CA SER A 807 -103.86 -16.82 70.22
C SER A 807 -104.96 -17.83 69.88
N ALA A 808 -104.82 -19.07 70.42
CA ALA A 808 -105.77 -19.82 71.29
C ALA A 808 -105.19 -21.24 71.52
N ASP A 809 -105.09 -21.86 72.70
CA ASP A 809 -105.54 -21.63 74.09
C ASP A 809 -104.35 -21.73 75.07
#